data_AF-A0A226QTA0-F1
#
_entry.id   AF-A0A226QTA0-F1
#
_cell.length_a   1.000
_cell.length_b   1.000
_cell.length_c   1.000
_cell.angle_alpha   90.00
_cell.angle_beta   90.00
_cell.angle_gamma   90.00
#
_symmetry.space_group_name_H-M   'P 1'
#
loop_
_entity.id
_entity.type
_entity.pdbx_description
1 polymer ?
#
loop_
_entity_poly.entity_id
_entity_poly.type
_entity_poly.pdbx_seq_one_letter_code
_entity_poly.pdbx_strand_id
1 'polypeptide(L)'
;MLERINRISEVEKFFSNKDHYHNIHEQSFIDVYNVMIDFINESVQLYEEKKQNEEQNVKDNHPYIAKVVNSVMGHGKSTAARIIAKVAHKNNVPLLFVFNNKKNMDSFRKEVQPFVKNELLLIDSDNFNDDLKNIIKNFKIVGITQQRFRDMAIGYGDFSFFSYWKPNIGWIEPMQRTIIIDEMPIFINAESFDIGKNDNCLDWYDEMVKVTNDEELTKFDCERVRVLINYLISMEMAESFKHESEYTSLPTKKLIRHLKDEQRELLYHVLGRLKKEKVEYKYQNRYQWFLKMLENDSVGVVNRDEKKTVILCSKWIEYRHFGNILVLDGTADIVRKIYEHGGYELIELPNYHNYKERLRILFRIINTSKTKRKNIETHESIASDFLEIRERTKDLNIIALPTKADITTYVKNGVITEEQYKKYFSNTTKMEYESMALNLLNTTGQNDLINYNGIGLLALPLRHPTYYKMYAIAIYGVEKDVSLQHENNNGTNSIQWFTDDDVQEIYRQLMLMDFSQIIHRINIRLLNDNQKSYVLIYTNREGWKEELAKLYGLEEIISFDLFRNIKFKNECIERFEHAKTVLEKEPFESQLSLGKFGSRFKKWFNRHWRDEERKKIMIEVAESMNLIVYEYSNGYKKIELVPSLAFGTFRKKKVGQSLSK
;
A
#
# COMPACT_ATOMS: atom_id res chain seq x y z
N MET A 1 -9.88 35.95 -10.91
CA MET A 1 -9.12 36.00 -12.19
C MET A 1 -9.50 34.84 -13.10
N LEU A 2 -9.80 33.66 -12.55
CA LEU A 2 -10.49 32.56 -13.24
C LEU A 2 -11.96 32.49 -12.79
N GLU A 3 -12.88 32.22 -13.72
CA GLU A 3 -14.32 32.11 -13.43
C GLU A 3 -14.70 30.71 -12.93
N ARG A 4 -15.59 30.66 -11.93
CA ARG A 4 -16.25 29.41 -11.52
C ARG A 4 -17.19 28.95 -12.61
N ILE A 5 -17.36 27.63 -12.69
CA ILE A 5 -18.34 27.02 -13.59
C ILE A 5 -19.38 26.26 -12.77
N ASN A 6 -20.60 26.22 -13.27
CA ASN A 6 -21.70 25.53 -12.61
C ASN A 6 -22.20 24.31 -13.39
N ARG A 7 -21.69 24.10 -14.62
CA ARG A 7 -22.08 23.00 -15.49
C ARG A 7 -20.87 22.45 -16.25
N ILE A 8 -20.85 21.14 -16.46
CA ILE A 8 -19.75 20.49 -17.20
C ILE A 8 -19.71 20.93 -18.68
N SER A 9 -20.86 21.33 -19.23
CA SER A 9 -20.97 21.88 -20.60
C SER A 9 -20.10 23.11 -20.84
N GLU A 10 -19.83 23.92 -19.79
CA GLU A 10 -19.01 25.13 -19.89
C GLU A 10 -17.53 24.81 -20.16
N VAL A 11 -17.10 23.59 -19.80
CA VAL A 11 -15.75 23.09 -20.03
C VAL A 11 -15.66 21.98 -21.09
N GLU A 12 -16.77 21.64 -21.76
CA GLU A 12 -16.82 20.62 -22.82
C GLU A 12 -15.77 20.89 -23.92
N LYS A 13 -15.58 22.17 -24.27
CA LYS A 13 -14.56 22.63 -25.25
C LYS A 13 -13.11 22.27 -24.90
N PHE A 14 -12.83 21.88 -23.65
CA PHE A 14 -11.51 21.47 -23.19
C PHE A 14 -11.31 19.96 -23.20
N PHE A 15 -12.34 19.17 -23.50
CA PHE A 15 -12.22 17.72 -23.66
C PHE A 15 -11.71 17.38 -25.06
N SER A 16 -10.68 16.53 -25.13
CA SER A 16 -10.15 16.01 -26.39
C SER A 16 -10.95 14.81 -26.91
N ASN A 17 -11.68 14.11 -26.02
CA ASN A 17 -12.46 12.91 -26.33
C ASN A 17 -13.86 13.04 -25.72
N LYS A 18 -14.90 12.97 -26.55
CA LYS A 18 -16.31 13.04 -26.13
C LYS A 18 -16.78 11.83 -25.33
N ASP A 19 -16.16 10.67 -25.49
CA ASP A 19 -16.51 9.48 -24.71
C ASP A 19 -16.03 9.59 -23.25
N HIS A 20 -14.95 10.35 -23.01
CA HIS A 20 -14.47 10.63 -21.65
C HIS A 20 -15.45 11.51 -20.88
N TYR A 21 -16.12 12.42 -21.57
CA TYR A 21 -17.13 13.33 -21.01
C TYR A 21 -18.33 12.57 -20.41
N HIS A 22 -18.84 11.55 -21.12
CA HIS A 22 -20.03 10.79 -20.67
C HIS A 22 -19.79 9.93 -19.42
N ASN A 23 -18.54 9.64 -19.07
CA ASN A 23 -18.18 8.77 -17.96
C ASN A 23 -17.89 9.53 -16.65
N ILE A 24 -17.94 10.87 -16.68
CA ILE A 24 -17.68 11.71 -15.51
C ILE A 24 -19.01 12.01 -14.81
N HIS A 25 -19.02 11.86 -13.50
CA HIS A 25 -20.13 12.34 -12.69
C HIS A 25 -20.02 13.86 -12.54
N GLU A 26 -21.02 14.58 -13.06
CA GLU A 26 -20.97 16.03 -13.27
C GLU A 26 -20.70 16.81 -11.98
N GLN A 27 -21.52 16.62 -10.95
CA GLN A 27 -21.42 17.43 -9.74
C GLN A 27 -20.10 17.22 -8.99
N SER A 28 -19.66 15.96 -8.87
CA SER A 28 -18.38 15.64 -8.20
C SER A 28 -17.18 16.26 -8.91
N PHE A 29 -17.20 16.27 -10.25
CA PHE A 29 -16.18 16.94 -11.04
C PHE A 29 -16.22 18.46 -10.86
N ILE A 30 -17.40 19.08 -10.89
CA ILE A 30 -17.58 20.52 -10.73
C ILE A 30 -17.07 20.98 -9.36
N ASP A 31 -17.39 20.25 -8.29
CA ASP A 31 -16.94 20.58 -6.94
C ASP A 31 -15.41 20.60 -6.85
N VAL A 32 -14.76 19.54 -7.34
CA VAL A 32 -13.28 19.45 -7.38
C VAL A 32 -12.69 20.58 -8.22
N TYR A 33 -13.26 20.83 -9.40
CA TYR A 33 -12.79 21.87 -10.30
C TYR A 33 -12.90 23.26 -9.66
N ASN A 34 -14.02 23.58 -9.03
CA ASN A 34 -14.25 24.88 -8.40
C ASN A 34 -13.30 25.10 -7.21
N VAL A 35 -13.03 24.06 -6.40
CA VAL A 35 -12.00 24.15 -5.35
C VAL A 35 -10.62 24.48 -5.93
N MET A 36 -10.23 23.88 -7.06
CA MET A 36 -8.97 24.20 -7.71
C MET A 36 -8.93 25.64 -8.23
N ILE A 37 -10.04 26.12 -8.81
CA ILE A 37 -10.17 27.51 -9.29
C ILE A 37 -10.05 28.51 -8.14
N ASP A 38 -10.78 28.26 -7.06
CA ASP A 38 -10.79 29.12 -5.88
C ASP A 38 -9.39 29.21 -5.27
N PHE A 39 -8.73 28.07 -5.07
CA PHE A 39 -7.37 28.03 -4.57
C PHE A 39 -6.38 28.78 -5.47
N ILE A 40 -6.49 28.65 -6.80
CA ILE A 40 -5.63 29.39 -7.73
C ILE A 40 -5.89 30.90 -7.63
N ASN A 41 -7.15 31.32 -7.58
CA ASN A 41 -7.52 32.72 -7.44
C ASN A 41 -6.99 33.31 -6.12
N GLU A 42 -7.18 32.62 -4.99
CA GLU A 42 -6.63 33.01 -3.69
C GLU A 42 -5.10 33.09 -3.73
N SER A 43 -4.45 32.11 -4.35
CA SER A 43 -3.00 32.07 -4.48
C SER A 43 -2.44 33.25 -5.26
N VAL A 44 -3.07 33.59 -6.40
CA VAL A 44 -2.69 34.74 -7.21
C VAL A 44 -2.87 36.05 -6.44
N GLN A 45 -4.01 36.22 -5.78
CA GLN A 45 -4.28 37.41 -4.96
C GLN A 45 -3.24 37.57 -3.85
N LEU A 46 -2.93 36.49 -3.12
CA LEU A 46 -1.93 36.55 -2.04
C LEU A 46 -0.53 36.91 -2.56
N TYR A 47 -0.14 36.41 -3.74
CA TYR A 47 1.15 36.78 -4.34
C TYR A 47 1.18 38.25 -4.79
N GLU A 48 0.07 38.78 -5.30
CA GLU A 48 -0.07 40.20 -5.64
C GLU A 48 0.01 41.09 -4.38
N GLU A 49 -0.66 40.71 -3.29
CA GLU A 49 -0.59 41.40 -2.00
C GLU A 49 0.82 41.39 -1.41
N LYS A 50 1.50 40.23 -1.41
CA LYS A 50 2.89 40.10 -0.95
C LYS A 50 3.82 41.03 -1.71
N LYS A 51 3.66 41.11 -3.03
CA LYS A 51 4.45 42.01 -3.87
C LYS A 51 4.25 43.48 -3.48
N GLN A 52 3.00 43.90 -3.28
CA GLN A 52 2.70 45.28 -2.85
C GLN A 52 3.30 45.59 -1.47
N ASN A 53 3.30 44.63 -0.54
CA ASN A 53 3.84 44.82 0.80
C ASN A 53 5.38 44.83 0.84
N GLU A 54 6.04 44.02 -0.01
CA GLU A 54 7.50 44.05 -0.21
C GLU A 54 7.96 45.42 -0.76
N GLU A 55 7.24 45.96 -1.75
CA GLU A 55 7.48 47.30 -2.29
C GLU A 55 7.31 48.40 -1.22
N GLN A 56 6.49 48.16 -0.20
CA GLN A 56 6.24 49.08 0.92
C GLN A 56 7.14 48.85 2.14
N ASN A 57 8.14 47.95 2.08
CA ASN A 57 9.03 47.57 3.19
C ASN A 57 8.30 47.09 4.46
N VAL A 58 7.10 46.53 4.33
CA VAL A 58 6.39 45.93 5.46
C VAL A 58 6.97 44.54 5.68
N LYS A 59 7.53 44.28 6.88
CA LYS A 59 7.98 42.93 7.26
C LYS A 59 6.76 42.04 7.41
N ASP A 60 6.45 41.27 6.37
CA ASP A 60 5.32 40.37 6.42
C ASP A 60 5.69 38.95 6.86
N ASN A 61 4.93 38.48 7.85
CA ASN A 61 4.82 37.08 8.22
C ASN A 61 3.61 36.44 7.51
N HIS A 62 3.31 36.80 6.26
CA HIS A 62 2.14 36.25 5.57
C HIS A 62 2.29 34.74 5.33
N PRO A 63 1.47 33.89 5.98
CA PRO A 63 1.55 32.45 5.83
C PRO A 63 1.20 32.07 4.39
N TYR A 64 1.91 31.08 3.84
CA TYR A 64 1.51 30.45 2.59
C TYR A 64 0.20 29.68 2.79
N ILE A 65 -0.64 29.63 1.75
CA ILE A 65 -1.87 28.85 1.76
C ILE A 65 -1.50 27.37 1.59
N ALA A 66 -1.92 26.52 2.52
CA ALA A 66 -1.72 25.09 2.44
C ALA A 66 -3.06 24.40 2.63
N LYS A 67 -3.63 23.85 1.55
CA LYS A 67 -4.93 23.18 1.57
C LYS A 67 -4.80 21.75 1.06
N VAL A 68 -5.65 20.86 1.55
CA VAL A 68 -5.85 19.52 1.02
C VAL A 68 -7.32 19.31 0.75
N VAL A 69 -7.67 18.86 -0.45
CA VAL A 69 -9.05 18.56 -0.81
C VAL A 69 -9.31 17.06 -0.70
N ASN A 70 -10.31 16.68 0.09
CA ASN A 70 -10.75 15.29 0.22
C ASN A 70 -11.58 14.86 -1.00
N SER A 71 -10.91 14.65 -2.13
CA SER A 71 -11.56 14.27 -3.38
C SER A 71 -11.35 12.78 -3.65
N VAL A 72 -12.34 11.95 -3.34
CA VAL A 72 -12.23 10.48 -3.45
C VAL A 72 -11.94 10.05 -4.90
N MET A 73 -11.28 8.90 -5.07
CA MET A 73 -11.07 8.32 -6.40
C MET A 73 -12.39 8.18 -7.17
N GLY A 74 -12.42 8.60 -8.45
CA GLY A 74 -13.65 8.64 -9.25
C GLY A 74 -14.27 10.03 -9.39
N HIS A 75 -13.93 10.98 -8.51
CA HIS A 75 -14.48 12.36 -8.53
C HIS A 75 -13.88 13.27 -9.61
N GLY A 76 -13.07 12.75 -10.53
CA GLY A 76 -12.57 13.55 -11.66
C GLY A 76 -11.34 14.43 -11.42
N LYS A 77 -10.58 14.25 -10.32
CA LYS A 77 -9.33 14.98 -10.01
C LYS A 77 -8.39 15.17 -11.20
N SER A 78 -8.02 14.07 -11.85
CA SER A 78 -7.07 14.11 -12.97
C SER A 78 -7.63 14.85 -14.18
N THR A 79 -8.95 14.74 -14.42
CA THR A 79 -9.63 15.53 -15.47
C THR A 79 -9.61 17.01 -15.11
N ALA A 80 -9.95 17.36 -13.88
CA ALA A 80 -9.95 18.74 -13.40
C ALA A 80 -8.55 19.37 -13.54
N ALA A 81 -7.49 18.68 -13.09
CA ALA A 81 -6.12 19.14 -13.24
C ALA A 81 -5.71 19.44 -14.69
N ARG A 82 -6.13 18.60 -15.65
CA ARG A 82 -5.85 18.83 -17.09
C ARG A 82 -6.60 20.04 -17.63
N ILE A 83 -7.85 20.24 -17.24
CA ILE A 83 -8.64 21.40 -17.66
C ILE A 83 -8.08 22.67 -17.02
N ILE A 84 -7.72 22.62 -15.73
CA ILE A 84 -7.07 23.72 -15.00
C ILE A 84 -5.78 24.14 -15.69
N ALA A 85 -4.94 23.20 -16.14
CA ALA A 85 -3.74 23.54 -16.90
C ALA A 85 -4.06 24.34 -18.19
N LYS A 86 -5.12 23.95 -18.92
CA LYS A 86 -5.55 24.66 -20.14
C LYS A 86 -6.14 26.03 -19.83
N VAL A 87 -6.88 26.16 -18.73
CA VAL A 87 -7.49 27.43 -18.29
C VAL A 87 -6.43 28.39 -17.75
N ALA A 88 -5.50 27.91 -16.93
CA ALA A 88 -4.37 28.68 -16.41
C ALA A 88 -3.47 29.20 -17.55
N HIS A 89 -3.21 28.37 -18.57
CA HIS A 89 -2.46 28.80 -19.75
C HIS A 89 -3.11 30.01 -20.44
N LYS A 90 -4.44 29.98 -20.66
CA LYS A 90 -5.20 31.08 -21.28
C LYS A 90 -5.19 32.37 -20.47
N ASN A 91 -5.12 32.27 -19.13
CA ASN A 91 -5.18 33.41 -18.22
C ASN A 91 -3.80 33.81 -17.67
N ASN A 92 -2.70 33.32 -18.26
CA ASN A 92 -1.33 33.61 -17.84
C ASN A 92 -1.00 33.30 -16.38
N VAL A 93 -1.67 32.30 -15.80
CA VAL A 93 -1.37 31.83 -14.44
C VAL A 93 -0.31 30.72 -14.51
N PRO A 94 0.85 30.86 -13.85
CA PRO A 94 1.87 29.83 -13.87
C PRO A 94 1.64 28.77 -12.78
N LEU A 95 1.82 27.49 -13.15
CA LEU A 95 1.49 26.34 -12.29
C LEU A 95 2.64 25.33 -12.21
N LEU A 96 2.82 24.75 -11.03
CA LEU A 96 3.69 23.58 -10.81
C LEU A 96 2.83 22.38 -10.40
N PHE A 97 2.79 21.36 -11.24
CA PHE A 97 2.16 20.07 -10.94
C PHE A 97 3.17 19.08 -10.37
N VAL A 98 2.82 18.41 -9.29
CA VAL A 98 3.63 17.35 -8.68
C VAL A 98 2.89 16.03 -8.83
N PHE A 99 3.43 15.13 -9.66
CA PHE A 99 2.81 13.85 -9.99
C PHE A 99 3.39 12.70 -9.16
N ASN A 100 2.53 11.77 -8.76
CA ASN A 100 2.94 10.57 -8.04
C ASN A 100 3.92 9.69 -8.84
N ASN A 101 3.69 9.50 -10.15
CA ASN A 101 4.54 8.67 -11.00
C ASN A 101 4.62 9.16 -12.47
N LYS A 102 5.60 8.62 -13.20
CA LYS A 102 5.85 8.94 -14.62
C LYS A 102 4.66 8.63 -15.54
N LYS A 103 3.90 7.57 -15.26
CA LYS A 103 2.72 7.19 -16.07
C LYS A 103 1.61 8.25 -16.00
N ASN A 104 1.34 8.80 -14.82
CA ASN A 104 0.38 9.90 -14.64
C ASN A 104 0.86 11.16 -15.39
N MET A 105 2.15 11.47 -15.28
CA MET A 105 2.78 12.60 -15.97
C MET A 105 2.69 12.48 -17.51
N ASP A 106 2.95 11.30 -18.06
CA ASP A 106 2.83 11.04 -19.50
C ASP A 106 1.37 11.12 -19.99
N SER A 107 0.42 10.61 -19.20
CA SER A 107 -1.01 10.76 -19.50
C SER A 107 -1.42 12.24 -19.52
N PHE A 108 -0.97 13.03 -18.55
CA PHE A 108 -1.19 14.46 -18.52
C PHE A 108 -0.59 15.15 -19.75
N ARG A 109 0.66 14.81 -20.12
CA ARG A 109 1.33 15.34 -21.31
C ARG A 109 0.50 15.16 -22.57
N LYS A 110 0.04 13.94 -22.84
CA LYS A 110 -0.70 13.60 -24.07
C LYS A 110 -1.95 14.44 -24.25
N GLU A 111 -2.65 14.77 -23.15
CA GLU A 111 -3.91 15.52 -23.20
C GLU A 111 -3.73 17.05 -23.15
N VAL A 112 -2.66 17.53 -22.51
CA VAL A 112 -2.44 18.97 -22.28
C VAL A 112 -1.50 19.59 -23.32
N GLN A 113 -0.43 18.89 -23.71
CA GLN A 113 0.59 19.37 -24.66
C GLN A 113 0.00 19.92 -25.96
N PRO A 114 -1.02 19.31 -26.61
CA PRO A 114 -1.60 19.85 -27.85
C PRO A 114 -2.23 21.23 -27.67
N PHE A 115 -2.66 21.58 -26.45
CA PHE A 115 -3.33 22.85 -26.14
C PHE A 115 -2.33 23.95 -25.75
N VAL A 116 -1.36 23.61 -24.89
CA VAL A 116 -0.43 24.60 -24.30
C VAL A 116 0.90 24.72 -25.06
N LYS A 117 1.15 23.83 -26.03
CA LYS A 117 2.33 23.83 -26.92
C LYS A 117 3.63 23.95 -26.10
N ASN A 118 4.51 24.88 -26.47
CA ASN A 118 5.86 25.02 -25.92
C ASN A 118 5.91 25.61 -24.50
N GLU A 119 4.76 25.84 -23.85
CA GLU A 119 4.70 26.39 -22.48
C GLU A 119 4.62 25.32 -21.39
N LEU A 120 4.56 24.04 -21.76
CA LEU A 120 4.58 22.90 -20.82
C LEU A 120 5.95 22.21 -20.80
N LEU A 121 6.50 22.05 -19.60
CA LEU A 121 7.68 21.24 -19.36
C LEU A 121 7.40 20.17 -18.31
N LEU A 122 7.76 18.92 -18.59
CA LEU A 122 7.62 17.80 -17.66
C LEU A 122 8.99 17.18 -17.39
N ILE A 123 9.34 17.04 -16.12
CA ILE A 123 10.69 16.69 -15.66
C ILE A 123 10.61 15.44 -14.77
N ASP A 124 11.39 14.42 -15.13
CA ASP A 124 11.58 13.21 -14.34
C ASP A 124 13.07 12.94 -14.09
N SER A 125 13.41 11.72 -13.66
CA SER A 125 14.80 11.29 -13.44
C SER A 125 15.62 11.25 -14.74
N ASP A 126 14.97 11.06 -15.88
CA ASP A 126 15.65 10.65 -17.12
C ASP A 126 16.05 11.87 -17.96
N ASN A 127 15.42 13.02 -17.74
CA ASN A 127 15.62 14.22 -18.56
C ASN A 127 16.17 15.43 -17.81
N PHE A 128 16.45 15.34 -16.51
CA PHE A 128 16.96 16.48 -15.72
C PHE A 128 18.47 16.64 -15.86
N ASN A 129 18.90 17.65 -16.63
CA ASN A 129 20.31 18.02 -16.84
C ASN A 129 20.54 19.53 -16.64
N ASP A 130 21.81 19.97 -16.70
CA ASP A 130 22.17 21.38 -16.44
C ASP A 130 21.61 22.35 -17.48
N ASP A 131 21.54 21.95 -18.75
CA ASP A 131 20.93 22.76 -19.81
C ASP A 131 19.44 23.01 -19.53
N LEU A 132 18.75 21.98 -19.03
CA LEU A 132 17.34 22.08 -18.69
C LEU A 132 17.11 23.08 -17.54
N LYS A 133 17.97 23.09 -16.52
CA LYS A 133 17.85 23.99 -15.34
C LYS A 133 17.74 25.46 -15.76
N ASN A 134 18.47 25.86 -16.79
CA ASN A 134 18.52 27.24 -17.26
C ASN A 134 17.24 27.67 -17.99
N ILE A 135 16.45 26.73 -18.51
CA ILE A 135 15.25 27.04 -19.30
C ILE A 135 13.93 26.77 -18.58
N ILE A 136 13.92 26.08 -17.41
CA ILE A 136 12.69 25.76 -16.65
C ILE A 136 11.84 27.01 -16.39
N LYS A 137 12.49 28.13 -16.07
CA LYS A 137 11.81 29.41 -15.78
C LYS A 137 11.03 29.95 -16.98
N ASN A 138 11.34 29.53 -18.21
CA ASN A 138 10.67 30.00 -19.42
C ASN A 138 9.31 29.31 -19.65
N PHE A 139 9.03 28.21 -18.97
CA PHE A 139 7.80 27.44 -19.14
C PHE A 139 6.72 27.86 -18.15
N LYS A 140 5.52 28.21 -18.62
CA LYS A 140 4.42 28.64 -17.75
C LYS A 140 3.95 27.51 -16.83
N ILE A 141 3.85 26.29 -17.38
CA ILE A 141 3.39 25.11 -16.67
C ILE A 141 4.54 24.11 -16.56
N VAL A 142 4.88 23.72 -15.34
CA VAL A 142 5.93 22.73 -15.07
C VAL A 142 5.32 21.55 -14.33
N GLY A 143 5.74 20.34 -14.69
CA GLY A 143 5.41 19.11 -13.97
C GLY A 143 6.66 18.40 -13.47
N ILE A 144 6.65 17.95 -12.22
CA ILE A 144 7.73 17.16 -11.60
C ILE A 144 7.17 15.93 -10.90
N THR A 145 8.03 14.99 -10.52
CA THR A 145 7.65 13.85 -9.69
C THR A 145 7.63 14.22 -8.20
N GLN A 146 6.80 13.53 -7.40
CA GLN A 146 6.82 13.65 -5.93
C GLN A 146 8.21 13.38 -5.34
N GLN A 147 8.94 12.43 -5.92
CA GLN A 147 10.31 12.10 -5.54
C GLN A 147 11.24 13.32 -5.67
N ARG A 148 11.18 14.04 -6.80
CA ARG A 148 11.96 15.28 -7.00
C ARG A 148 11.53 16.38 -6.04
N PHE A 149 10.23 16.53 -5.82
CA PHE A 149 9.67 17.51 -4.89
C PHE A 149 10.18 17.28 -3.46
N ARG A 150 10.16 16.02 -3.01
CA ARG A 150 10.73 15.59 -1.74
C ARG A 150 12.21 15.92 -1.66
N ASP A 151 13.00 15.50 -2.66
CA ASP A 151 14.45 15.68 -2.65
C ASP A 151 14.85 17.16 -2.52
N MET A 152 14.13 18.08 -3.18
CA MET A 152 14.34 19.52 -2.98
C MET A 152 14.01 19.98 -1.55
N ALA A 153 12.92 19.47 -0.95
CA ALA A 153 12.48 19.89 0.39
C ALA A 153 13.46 19.49 1.50
N ILE A 154 14.25 18.44 1.28
CA ILE A 154 15.28 17.97 2.21
C ILE A 154 16.69 18.44 1.84
N GLY A 155 16.82 19.37 0.88
CA GLY A 155 18.08 20.03 0.52
C GLY A 155 18.91 19.36 -0.57
N TYR A 156 18.37 18.35 -1.26
CA TYR A 156 19.00 17.69 -2.41
C TYR A 156 18.48 18.23 -3.74
N GLY A 157 18.72 19.53 -3.96
CA GLY A 157 18.30 20.27 -5.14
C GLY A 157 17.93 21.70 -4.81
N ASP A 158 17.70 22.52 -5.84
CA ASP A 158 17.29 23.91 -5.66
C ASP A 158 15.89 24.13 -6.24
N PHE A 159 14.95 24.47 -5.35
CA PHE A 159 13.56 24.77 -5.71
C PHE A 159 13.43 26.10 -6.46
N SER A 160 14.45 26.98 -6.42
CA SER A 160 14.44 28.28 -7.10
C SER A 160 14.24 28.16 -8.62
N PHE A 161 14.60 27.00 -9.21
CA PHE A 161 14.37 26.74 -10.63
C PHE A 161 12.87 26.54 -10.98
N PHE A 162 12.09 26.03 -10.03
CA PHE A 162 10.69 25.62 -10.21
C PHE A 162 9.68 26.61 -9.63
N SER A 163 10.11 27.51 -8.75
CA SER A 163 9.24 28.47 -8.06
C SER A 163 8.68 29.57 -8.95
N TYR A 164 9.37 29.98 -10.03
CA TYR A 164 8.95 31.14 -10.83
C TYR A 164 8.87 30.86 -12.33
N TRP A 165 7.86 31.44 -12.98
CA TRP A 165 7.80 31.63 -14.43
C TRP A 165 8.30 33.03 -14.79
N LYS A 166 9.16 33.12 -15.80
CA LYS A 166 9.67 34.36 -16.38
C LYS A 166 9.15 34.48 -17.82
N PRO A 167 8.21 35.39 -18.09
CA PRO A 167 7.69 35.59 -19.44
C PRO A 167 8.79 36.11 -20.38
N ASN A 168 8.90 35.54 -21.58
CA ASN A 168 9.88 35.95 -22.59
C ASN A 168 9.50 37.25 -23.36
N ILE A 169 8.55 38.04 -22.84
CA ILE A 169 7.99 39.20 -23.52
C ILE A 169 8.11 40.42 -22.61
N GLY A 170 8.96 41.38 -22.98
CA GLY A 170 9.11 42.67 -22.29
C GLY A 170 9.71 42.61 -20.89
N TRP A 171 9.59 43.71 -20.15
CA TRP A 171 9.98 43.82 -18.73
C TRP A 171 8.84 43.33 -17.82
N ILE A 172 8.35 42.11 -18.04
CA ILE A 172 7.36 41.51 -17.13
C ILE A 172 8.11 40.81 -16.00
N GLU A 173 7.75 41.15 -14.77
CA GLU A 173 8.36 40.56 -13.60
C GLU A 173 8.06 39.06 -13.46
N PRO A 174 8.96 38.28 -12.82
CA PRO A 174 8.74 36.87 -12.56
C PRO A 174 7.48 36.64 -11.72
N MET A 175 6.67 35.66 -12.12
CA MET A 175 5.45 35.27 -11.40
C MET A 175 5.68 33.95 -10.65
N GLN A 176 5.31 33.90 -9.37
CA GLN A 176 5.43 32.69 -8.56
C GLN A 176 4.42 31.63 -8.99
N ARG A 177 4.86 30.37 -9.08
CA ARG A 177 4.01 29.23 -9.44
C ARG A 177 3.15 28.81 -8.25
N THR A 178 1.88 28.55 -8.53
CA THR A 178 0.98 27.86 -7.60
C THR A 178 1.20 26.35 -7.70
N ILE A 179 1.28 25.65 -6.57
CA ILE A 179 1.67 24.24 -6.51
C ILE A 179 0.42 23.35 -6.34
N ILE A 180 0.27 22.37 -7.23
CA ILE A 180 -0.81 21.37 -7.18
C ILE A 180 -0.17 19.98 -7.11
N ILE A 181 -0.49 19.22 -6.06
CA ILE A 181 0.07 17.89 -5.81
C ILE A 181 -1.00 16.82 -6.05
N ASP A 182 -0.68 15.82 -6.87
CA ASP A 182 -1.50 14.63 -7.10
C ASP A 182 -1.21 13.59 -6.00
N GLU A 183 -2.24 13.23 -5.22
CA GLU A 183 -2.19 12.33 -4.06
C GLU A 183 -1.33 12.87 -2.88
N MET A 184 -1.33 12.14 -1.77
CA MET A 184 -0.54 12.48 -0.57
C MET A 184 0.96 12.65 -0.89
N PRO A 185 1.60 13.77 -0.50
CA PRO A 185 3.04 13.95 -0.59
C PRO A 185 3.82 12.97 0.30
N ILE A 186 5.11 12.78 0.02
CA ILE A 186 6.00 12.05 0.93
C ILE A 186 6.35 12.97 2.10
N PHE A 187 5.71 12.80 3.25
CA PHE A 187 5.90 13.68 4.41
C PHE A 187 7.06 13.31 5.33
N ILE A 188 7.69 12.15 5.16
CA ILE A 188 8.74 11.68 6.06
C ILE A 188 10.08 11.55 5.34
N ASN A 189 11.14 12.09 5.96
CA ASN A 189 12.51 11.69 5.70
C ASN A 189 12.92 10.73 6.81
N ALA A 190 13.27 9.48 6.47
CA ALA A 190 13.58 8.47 7.45
C ALA A 190 14.77 7.60 7.04
N GLU A 191 15.41 7.00 8.04
CA GLU A 191 16.46 6.00 7.89
C GLU A 191 16.42 5.02 9.07
N SER A 192 16.87 3.79 8.85
CA SER A 192 17.02 2.80 9.92
C SER A 192 18.43 2.25 9.95
N PHE A 193 19.04 2.25 11.14
CA PHE A 193 20.34 1.62 11.38
C PHE A 193 20.13 0.28 12.08
N ASP A 194 20.73 -0.76 11.51
CA ASP A 194 20.64 -2.15 11.95
C ASP A 194 22.02 -2.81 11.92
N ILE A 195 22.34 -3.57 12.97
CA ILE A 195 23.54 -4.41 13.02
C ILE A 195 23.07 -5.84 13.22
N GLY A 196 22.74 -6.48 12.10
CA GLY A 196 22.22 -7.83 12.05
C GLY A 196 23.11 -8.77 11.24
N LYS A 197 22.77 -10.06 11.24
CA LYS A 197 23.49 -11.07 10.45
C LYS A 197 23.48 -10.79 8.94
N ASN A 198 22.51 -10.02 8.45
CA ASN A 198 22.28 -9.78 7.02
C ASN A 198 22.59 -8.33 6.58
N ASP A 199 22.86 -7.42 7.52
CA ASP A 199 23.12 -6.01 7.24
C ASP A 199 23.99 -5.44 8.35
N ASN A 200 25.11 -4.81 7.99
CA ASN A 200 26.00 -4.11 8.91
C ASN A 200 25.80 -2.58 8.88
N CYS A 201 24.89 -2.09 8.04
CA CYS A 201 24.55 -0.68 7.84
C CYS A 201 25.75 0.21 7.43
N LEU A 202 26.74 -0.35 6.72
CA LEU A 202 27.95 0.38 6.27
C LEU A 202 28.10 0.44 4.74
N ASP A 203 27.10 -0.04 4.00
CA ASP A 203 27.04 0.04 2.53
C ASP A 203 27.21 1.47 2.01
N TRP A 204 26.60 2.44 2.69
CA TRP A 204 26.73 3.86 2.38
C TRP A 204 28.16 4.37 2.54
N TYR A 205 28.86 3.92 3.57
CA TYR A 205 30.23 4.34 3.86
C TYR A 205 31.17 3.75 2.81
N ASP A 206 31.00 2.46 2.47
CA ASP A 206 31.80 1.79 1.45
C ASP A 206 31.64 2.44 0.07
N GLU A 207 30.41 2.76 -0.34
CA GLU A 207 30.18 3.44 -1.62
C GLU A 207 30.71 4.88 -1.61
N MET A 208 30.66 5.60 -0.48
CA MET A 208 31.28 6.92 -0.35
C MET A 208 32.80 6.87 -0.45
N VAL A 209 33.45 5.92 0.25
CA VAL A 209 34.91 5.74 0.17
C VAL A 209 35.32 5.40 -1.27
N LYS A 210 34.58 4.50 -1.93
CA LYS A 210 34.87 4.07 -3.31
C LYS A 210 34.86 5.21 -4.34
N VAL A 211 33.97 6.20 -4.19
CA VAL A 211 33.93 7.37 -5.09
C VAL A 211 34.88 8.49 -4.65
N THR A 212 35.42 8.40 -3.44
CA THR A 212 36.36 9.37 -2.88
C THR A 212 37.76 9.01 -3.35
N ASN A 213 38.19 9.61 -4.46
CA ASN A 213 39.58 9.57 -4.88
C ASN A 213 40.35 10.72 -4.20
N ASP A 214 40.78 10.49 -2.96
CA ASP A 214 41.57 11.41 -2.15
C ASP A 214 42.86 10.69 -1.74
N GLU A 215 44.01 11.19 -2.21
CA GLU A 215 45.33 10.58 -1.98
C GLU A 215 45.77 10.65 -0.52
N GLU A 216 45.18 11.53 0.28
CA GLU A 216 45.46 11.67 1.70
C GLU A 216 44.61 10.74 2.57
N LEU A 217 43.55 10.12 2.03
CA LEU A 217 42.78 9.09 2.73
C LEU A 217 43.42 7.71 2.53
N THR A 218 44.16 7.25 3.53
CA THR A 218 44.75 5.91 3.47
C THR A 218 43.68 4.83 3.59
N LYS A 219 43.86 3.70 2.89
CA LYS A 219 42.99 2.53 3.05
C LYS A 219 42.89 2.07 4.52
N PHE A 220 43.99 2.23 5.26
CA PHE A 220 44.03 1.88 6.67
C PHE A 220 43.12 2.76 7.52
N ASP A 221 43.11 4.08 7.28
CA ASP A 221 42.22 5.01 7.99
C ASP A 221 40.75 4.74 7.66
N CYS A 222 40.44 4.45 6.39
CA CYS A 222 39.10 4.09 5.97
C CYS A 222 38.59 2.83 6.69
N GLU A 223 39.41 1.78 6.83
CA GLU A 223 39.04 0.57 7.57
C GLU A 223 38.90 0.82 9.08
N ARG A 224 39.76 1.66 9.68
CA ARG A 224 39.64 2.03 11.09
C ARG A 224 38.32 2.77 11.35
N VAL A 225 37.97 3.73 10.50
CA VAL A 225 36.70 4.47 10.63
C VAL A 225 35.49 3.57 10.39
N ARG A 226 35.56 2.63 9.44
CA ARG A 226 34.53 1.59 9.26
C ARG A 226 34.23 0.86 10.57
N VAL A 227 35.28 0.43 11.29
CA VAL A 227 35.14 -0.23 12.59
C VAL A 227 34.57 0.71 13.65
N LEU A 228 35.00 1.97 13.68
CA LEU A 228 34.48 2.97 14.63
C LEU A 228 32.98 3.23 14.43
N ILE A 229 32.51 3.38 13.19
CA ILE A 229 31.08 3.59 12.88
C ILE A 229 30.25 2.41 13.41
N ASN A 230 30.69 1.17 13.12
CA ASN A 230 30.00 -0.04 13.59
C ASN A 230 29.97 -0.11 15.12
N TYR A 231 31.10 0.20 15.77
CA TYR A 231 31.23 0.26 17.22
C TYR A 231 30.25 1.27 17.83
N LEU A 232 30.20 2.49 17.28
CA LEU A 232 29.32 3.56 17.75
C LEU A 232 27.85 3.15 17.76
N ILE A 233 27.37 2.61 16.63
CA ILE A 233 25.97 2.16 16.48
C ILE A 233 25.70 0.97 17.41
N SER A 234 26.63 0.02 17.51
CA SER A 234 26.50 -1.16 18.39
C SER A 234 26.38 -0.74 19.87
N MET A 235 27.21 0.22 20.30
CA MET A 235 27.21 0.70 21.68
C MET A 235 25.91 1.42 22.03
N GLU A 236 25.36 2.22 21.10
CA GLU A 236 24.04 2.87 21.29
C GLU A 236 22.94 1.83 21.50
N MET A 237 22.90 0.80 20.65
CA MET A 237 21.95 -0.30 20.79
C MET A 237 22.17 -1.08 22.09
N ALA A 238 23.42 -1.35 22.48
CA ALA A 238 23.76 -2.14 23.66
C ALA A 238 23.42 -1.41 24.97
N GLU A 239 23.68 -0.10 25.08
CA GLU A 239 23.40 0.66 26.30
C GLU A 239 21.93 0.73 26.64
N SER A 240 21.05 0.69 25.63
CA SER A 240 19.62 0.61 25.87
C SER A 240 19.24 -0.63 26.70
N PHE A 241 20.06 -1.71 26.73
CA PHE A 241 19.75 -2.96 27.47
C PHE A 241 19.90 -2.82 28.97
N LYS A 242 20.48 -1.72 29.44
CA LYS A 242 20.67 -1.48 30.88
C LYS A 242 19.42 -0.90 31.56
N HIS A 243 18.35 -0.59 30.81
CA HIS A 243 17.09 -0.07 31.35
C HIS A 243 16.11 -1.22 31.66
N GLU A 244 15.44 -1.14 32.82
CA GLU A 244 14.60 -2.21 33.42
C GLU A 244 13.38 -2.62 32.57
N SER A 245 12.96 -1.80 31.61
CA SER A 245 11.91 -2.16 30.63
C SER A 245 12.55 -2.74 29.37
N GLU A 246 12.64 -4.07 29.28
CA GLU A 246 13.30 -4.78 28.16
C GLU A 246 12.74 -4.42 26.77
N TYR A 247 11.55 -3.81 26.69
CA TYR A 247 10.83 -3.60 25.43
C TYR A 247 10.39 -2.16 25.15
N THR A 248 10.65 -1.20 26.05
CA THR A 248 10.31 0.20 25.79
C THR A 248 11.32 0.82 24.84
N SER A 249 10.84 1.58 23.87
CA SER A 249 11.70 2.29 22.93
C SER A 249 12.32 3.52 23.59
N LEU A 250 13.60 3.81 23.32
CA LEU A 250 14.34 4.89 23.99
C LEU A 250 14.94 5.88 22.99
N PRO A 251 14.90 7.20 23.26
CA PRO A 251 15.62 8.19 22.47
C PRO A 251 17.12 7.89 22.39
N THR A 252 17.71 8.09 21.21
CA THR A 252 19.16 7.97 21.03
C THR A 252 19.91 9.06 21.79
N LYS A 253 21.12 8.78 22.25
CA LYS A 253 22.09 9.80 22.68
C LYS A 253 23.17 10.01 21.61
N LYS A 254 23.86 11.14 21.66
CA LYS A 254 24.93 11.49 20.72
C LYS A 254 26.01 10.42 20.71
N LEU A 255 26.35 9.89 19.53
CA LEU A 255 27.23 8.73 19.42
C LEU A 255 28.68 9.07 19.82
N ILE A 256 29.12 10.31 19.59
CA ILE A 256 30.51 10.73 19.83
C ILE A 256 30.98 10.53 21.29
N ARG A 257 30.04 10.40 22.22
CA ARG A 257 30.32 10.11 23.64
C ARG A 257 31.12 8.82 23.87
N HIS A 258 31.03 7.87 22.93
CA HIS A 258 31.69 6.56 23.00
C HIS A 258 33.15 6.58 22.54
N LEU A 259 33.62 7.68 21.93
CA LEU A 259 34.97 7.78 21.39
C LEU A 259 35.88 8.62 22.27
N LYS A 260 37.17 8.25 22.28
CA LYS A 260 38.27 9.07 22.80
C LYS A 260 38.72 10.11 21.75
N ASP A 261 39.40 11.17 22.19
CA ASP A 261 39.75 12.31 21.31
C ASP A 261 40.50 11.91 20.03
N GLU A 262 41.53 11.07 20.11
CA GLU A 262 42.25 10.57 18.91
C GLU A 262 41.33 9.83 17.91
N GLN A 263 40.35 9.07 18.42
CA GLN A 263 39.39 8.36 17.58
C GLN A 263 38.38 9.32 16.95
N ARG A 264 38.00 10.38 17.68
CA ARG A 264 37.13 11.44 17.17
C ARG A 264 37.81 12.22 16.06
N GLU A 265 39.06 12.62 16.25
CA GLU A 265 39.85 13.33 15.24
C GLU A 265 39.95 12.52 13.94
N LEU A 266 40.29 11.23 14.04
CA LEU A 266 40.33 10.32 12.89
C LEU A 266 38.97 10.22 12.20
N LEU A 267 37.88 10.04 12.96
CA LEU A 267 36.53 9.94 12.42
C LEU A 267 36.15 11.20 11.65
N TYR A 268 36.32 12.39 12.24
CA TYR A 268 35.99 13.64 11.57
C TYR A 268 36.87 13.90 10.35
N HIS A 269 38.16 13.57 10.43
CA HIS A 269 39.09 13.71 9.32
C HIS A 269 38.61 12.92 8.10
N VAL A 270 38.25 11.65 8.29
CA VAL A 270 37.76 10.80 7.18
C VAL A 270 36.38 11.26 6.70
N LEU A 271 35.40 11.43 7.59
CA LEU A 271 34.05 11.80 7.20
C LEU A 271 34.00 13.17 6.48
N GLY A 272 34.79 14.14 6.94
CA GLY A 272 34.88 15.47 6.33
C GLY A 272 35.42 15.49 4.89
N ARG A 273 36.05 14.39 4.44
CA ARG A 273 36.66 14.27 3.11
C ARG A 273 35.91 13.37 2.14
N LEU A 274 34.88 12.65 2.62
CA LEU A 274 34.06 11.81 1.76
C LEU A 274 33.30 12.66 0.73
N LYS A 275 33.42 12.29 -0.56
CA LYS A 275 32.68 12.91 -1.65
C LYS A 275 31.28 12.31 -1.75
N LYS A 276 30.26 13.17 -1.69
CA LYS A 276 28.84 12.74 -1.67
C LYS A 276 28.16 12.88 -3.03
N GLU A 277 28.67 13.73 -3.91
CA GLU A 277 27.99 14.20 -5.12
C GLU A 277 27.80 13.11 -6.18
N LYS A 278 28.58 12.03 -6.12
CA LYS A 278 28.55 10.92 -7.09
C LYS A 278 27.83 9.67 -6.59
N VAL A 279 27.29 9.70 -5.38
CA VAL A 279 26.69 8.53 -4.72
C VAL A 279 25.17 8.56 -4.84
N GLU A 280 24.52 7.39 -4.92
CA GLU A 280 23.05 7.31 -4.87
C GLU A 280 22.46 8.02 -3.63
N TYR A 281 21.29 8.64 -3.81
CA TYR A 281 20.56 9.37 -2.76
C TYR A 281 20.45 8.58 -1.44
N LYS A 282 20.13 7.29 -1.52
CA LYS A 282 19.90 6.45 -0.33
C LYS A 282 21.11 6.46 0.61
N TYR A 283 22.33 6.43 0.06
CA TYR A 283 23.56 6.45 0.83
C TYR A 283 23.88 7.84 1.37
N GLN A 284 23.62 8.89 0.57
CA GLN A 284 23.75 10.28 1.02
C GLN A 284 22.83 10.58 2.21
N ASN A 285 21.59 10.12 2.17
CA ASN A 285 20.62 10.30 3.25
C ASN A 285 21.08 9.59 4.52
N ARG A 286 21.54 8.33 4.40
CA ARG A 286 22.07 7.55 5.52
C ARG A 286 23.27 8.21 6.18
N TYR A 287 24.20 8.75 5.39
CA TYR A 287 25.32 9.51 5.90
C TYR A 287 24.89 10.76 6.68
N GLN A 288 23.94 11.54 6.16
CA GLN A 288 23.43 12.73 6.85
C GLN A 288 22.76 12.37 8.19
N TRP A 289 22.00 11.28 8.23
CA TRP A 289 21.42 10.79 9.48
C TRP A 289 22.49 10.31 10.46
N PHE A 290 23.53 9.63 9.99
CA PHE A 290 24.66 9.24 10.83
C PHE A 290 25.37 10.46 11.44
N LEU A 291 25.68 11.48 10.64
CA LEU A 291 26.29 12.73 11.15
C LEU A 291 25.41 13.41 12.20
N LYS A 292 24.09 13.44 12.00
CA LYS A 292 23.16 14.02 12.99
C LYS A 292 23.23 13.26 14.31
N MET A 293 23.15 11.93 14.26
CA MET A 293 23.26 11.06 15.45
C MET A 293 24.62 11.18 16.12
N LEU A 294 25.68 11.43 15.36
CA LEU A 294 27.03 11.58 15.90
C LEU A 294 27.09 12.72 16.92
N GLU A 295 26.50 13.87 16.57
CA GLU A 295 26.61 15.11 17.35
C GLU A 295 25.47 15.34 18.34
N ASN A 296 24.26 14.86 18.04
CA ASN A 296 23.06 15.29 18.75
C ASN A 296 22.37 14.14 19.48
N ASP A 297 21.83 14.45 20.66
CA ASP A 297 20.87 13.58 21.35
C ASP A 297 19.51 13.64 20.63
N SER A 298 18.66 12.64 20.88
CA SER A 298 17.25 12.62 20.45
C SER A 298 17.03 12.72 18.94
N VAL A 299 17.99 12.24 18.13
CA VAL A 299 17.89 12.21 16.66
C VAL A 299 17.02 11.05 16.16
N GLY A 300 17.04 9.93 16.88
CA GLY A 300 16.22 8.77 16.59
C GLY A 300 15.80 8.04 17.85
N VAL A 301 15.22 6.86 17.65
CA VAL A 301 14.73 5.98 18.71
C VAL A 301 15.35 4.60 18.57
N VAL A 302 15.96 4.10 19.63
CA VAL A 302 16.38 2.69 19.76
C VAL A 302 15.14 1.86 20.00
N ASN A 303 14.66 1.18 18.96
CA ASN A 303 13.49 0.32 18.99
C ASN A 303 13.89 -1.15 19.15
N ARG A 304 13.18 -1.85 20.03
CA ARG A 304 13.40 -3.27 20.35
C ARG A 304 12.19 -4.08 19.97
N ASP A 305 12.35 -4.90 18.94
CA ASP A 305 11.38 -5.95 18.62
C ASP A 305 11.98 -7.30 19.03
N GLU A 306 11.15 -8.32 19.30
CA GLU A 306 11.56 -9.64 19.83
C GLU A 306 12.74 -10.34 19.11
N LYS A 307 13.05 -9.92 17.88
CA LYS A 307 14.06 -10.52 17.02
C LYS A 307 15.18 -9.56 16.60
N LYS A 308 15.09 -8.28 16.95
CA LYS A 308 15.92 -7.24 16.34
C LYS A 308 15.92 -5.95 17.15
N THR A 309 17.11 -5.38 17.38
CA THR A 309 17.27 -4.00 17.85
C THR A 309 17.67 -3.13 16.67
N VAL A 310 16.97 -2.01 16.47
CA VAL A 310 17.24 -1.06 15.39
C VAL A 310 17.16 0.36 15.90
N ILE A 311 17.92 1.27 15.30
CA ILE A 311 17.76 2.71 15.52
C ILE A 311 16.90 3.26 14.39
N LEU A 312 15.78 3.87 14.73
CA LEU A 312 14.84 4.48 13.79
C LEU A 312 14.99 5.99 13.84
N CYS A 313 15.38 6.60 12.74
CA CYS A 313 15.50 8.04 12.59
C CYS A 313 14.42 8.52 11.64
N SER A 314 13.63 9.52 12.03
CA SER A 314 12.66 10.12 11.13
C SER A 314 12.40 11.58 11.45
N LYS A 315 12.09 12.38 10.43
CA LYS A 315 11.70 13.78 10.57
C LYS A 315 10.63 14.13 9.55
N TRP A 316 9.72 15.01 9.96
CA TRP A 316 8.74 15.63 9.09
C TRP A 316 9.39 16.48 7.98
N ILE A 317 8.85 16.38 6.77
CA ILE A 317 9.19 17.21 5.62
C ILE A 317 8.15 18.31 5.51
N GLU A 318 8.57 19.55 5.78
CA GLU A 318 7.74 20.74 5.64
C GLU A 318 7.79 21.22 4.19
N TYR A 319 6.67 21.29 3.48
CA TYR A 319 6.62 21.75 2.09
C TYR A 319 6.12 23.20 1.94
N ARG A 320 5.45 23.77 2.96
CA ARG A 320 4.81 25.09 2.86
C ARG A 320 5.78 26.23 2.58
N HIS A 321 7.06 26.05 2.89
CA HIS A 321 8.11 27.02 2.57
C HIS A 321 8.35 27.19 1.05
N PHE A 322 7.83 26.29 0.20
CA PHE A 322 7.92 26.40 -1.25
C PHE A 322 6.88 27.33 -1.88
N GLY A 323 5.77 27.63 -1.20
CA GLY A 323 4.71 28.46 -1.77
C GLY A 323 3.32 28.01 -1.35
N ASN A 324 2.31 28.54 -2.05
CA ASN A 324 0.92 28.11 -1.90
C ASN A 324 0.73 26.71 -2.49
N ILE A 325 0.22 25.77 -1.69
CA ILE A 325 0.08 24.35 -2.03
C ILE A 325 -1.37 23.87 -1.90
N LEU A 326 -1.87 23.20 -2.94
CA LEU A 326 -3.08 22.39 -2.90
C LEU A 326 -2.74 20.93 -3.14
N VAL A 327 -3.14 20.07 -2.21
CA VAL A 327 -3.02 18.61 -2.34
C VAL A 327 -4.36 18.02 -2.74
N LEU A 328 -4.37 17.21 -3.81
CA LEU A 328 -5.55 16.49 -4.28
C LEU A 328 -5.50 15.03 -3.79
N ASP A 329 -6.00 14.78 -2.58
CA ASP A 329 -5.91 13.46 -1.93
C ASP A 329 -7.30 12.96 -1.51
N GLY A 330 -7.73 11.84 -2.08
CA GLY A 330 -9.03 11.24 -1.78
C GLY A 330 -9.11 10.47 -0.46
N THR A 331 -8.03 10.47 0.31
CA THR A 331 -7.94 9.85 1.62
C THR A 331 -7.65 10.86 2.73
N ALA A 332 -7.64 12.16 2.43
CA ALA A 332 -7.24 13.21 3.35
C ALA A 332 -8.04 13.22 4.66
N ASP A 333 -9.34 12.91 4.59
CA ASP A 333 -10.19 12.81 5.78
C ASP A 333 -9.83 11.60 6.67
N ILE A 334 -9.38 10.50 6.06
CA ILE A 334 -8.93 9.29 6.78
C ILE A 334 -7.61 9.57 7.53
N VAL A 335 -6.68 10.29 6.88
CA VAL A 335 -5.36 10.65 7.44
C VAL A 335 -5.31 12.09 7.95
N ARG A 336 -6.44 12.59 8.47
CA ARG A 336 -6.61 13.99 8.87
C ARG A 336 -5.50 14.49 9.81
N LYS A 337 -5.10 13.67 10.80
CA LYS A 337 -4.03 14.03 11.76
C LYS A 337 -2.68 14.31 11.08
N ILE A 338 -2.38 13.59 9.99
CA ILE A 338 -1.13 13.77 9.23
C ILE A 338 -1.12 15.16 8.56
N TYR A 339 -2.24 15.55 7.94
CA TYR A 339 -2.37 16.87 7.31
C TYR A 339 -2.45 18.01 8.32
N GLU A 340 -3.19 17.84 9.42
CA GLU A 340 -3.28 18.83 10.50
C GLU A 340 -1.91 19.11 11.14
N HIS A 341 -1.08 18.08 11.37
CA HIS A 341 0.29 18.25 11.84
C HIS A 341 1.14 19.11 10.88
N GLY A 342 0.98 18.90 9.57
CA GLY A 342 1.62 19.70 8.54
C GLY A 342 1.05 21.11 8.36
N GLY A 343 -0.01 21.47 9.09
CA GLY A 343 -0.69 22.76 8.98
C GLY A 343 -1.46 22.93 7.67
N TYR A 344 -1.99 21.85 7.10
CA TYR A 344 -2.87 21.89 5.93
C TYR A 344 -4.33 22.00 6.36
N GLU A 345 -5.07 22.91 5.72
CA GLU A 345 -6.51 23.04 5.86
C GLU A 345 -7.23 21.97 5.03
N LEU A 346 -8.07 21.17 5.67
CA LEU A 346 -8.90 20.16 4.99
C LEU A 346 -10.14 20.82 4.37
N ILE A 347 -10.25 20.71 3.04
CA ILE A 347 -11.46 21.05 2.29
C ILE A 347 -12.28 19.77 2.10
N GLU A 348 -13.40 19.68 2.79
CA GLU A 348 -14.33 18.56 2.65
C GLU A 348 -15.19 18.72 1.38
N LEU A 349 -15.26 17.67 0.58
CA LEU A 349 -16.18 17.57 -0.55
C LEU A 349 -17.24 16.49 -0.28
N PRO A 350 -18.47 16.65 -0.80
CA PRO A 350 -19.48 15.61 -0.68
C PRO A 350 -18.99 14.29 -1.30
N ASN A 351 -19.23 13.18 -0.60
CA ASN A 351 -18.93 11.87 -1.14
C ASN A 351 -20.10 11.35 -2.00
N TYR A 352 -19.89 11.32 -3.31
CA TYR A 352 -20.89 10.87 -4.29
C TYR A 352 -20.96 9.35 -4.47
N HIS A 353 -20.18 8.56 -3.73
CA HIS A 353 -20.24 7.10 -3.83
C HIS A 353 -21.48 6.55 -3.12
N ASN A 354 -22.22 5.69 -3.82
CA ASN A 354 -23.35 4.96 -3.24
C ASN A 354 -22.88 3.66 -2.55
N TYR A 355 -22.11 3.77 -1.46
CA TYR A 355 -21.58 2.59 -0.78
C TYR A 355 -22.68 1.69 -0.20
N LYS A 356 -23.73 2.28 0.41
CA LYS A 356 -24.81 1.53 1.05
C LYS A 356 -25.46 0.53 0.10
N GLU A 357 -25.76 0.95 -1.13
CA GLU A 357 -26.43 0.09 -2.10
C GLU A 357 -25.44 -0.77 -2.90
N ARG A 358 -24.25 -0.25 -3.21
CA ARG A 358 -23.31 -0.91 -4.13
C ARG A 358 -22.20 -1.71 -3.46
N LEU A 359 -21.66 -1.27 -2.33
CA LEU A 359 -20.50 -1.92 -1.69
C LEU A 359 -20.95 -3.08 -0.80
N ARG A 360 -20.32 -4.25 -0.99
CA ARG A 360 -20.53 -5.43 -0.15
C ARG A 360 -19.18 -5.95 0.33
N ILE A 361 -18.92 -5.82 1.63
CA ILE A 361 -17.72 -6.34 2.26
C ILE A 361 -18.05 -7.71 2.87
N LEU A 362 -17.35 -8.74 2.41
CA LEU A 362 -17.46 -10.12 2.87
C LEU A 362 -16.24 -10.43 3.75
N PHE A 363 -16.46 -10.51 5.06
CA PHE A 363 -15.37 -10.77 5.99
C PHE A 363 -15.25 -12.28 6.28
N ARG A 364 -14.02 -12.81 6.25
CA ARG A 364 -13.70 -14.21 6.51
C ARG A 364 -12.71 -14.31 7.66
N ILE A 365 -13.13 -14.94 8.75
CA ILE A 365 -12.33 -15.07 9.98
C ILE A 365 -11.28 -16.17 9.77
N ILE A 366 -10.05 -15.75 9.48
CA ILE A 366 -8.91 -16.66 9.31
C ILE A 366 -7.60 -15.97 9.65
N ASN A 367 -6.73 -16.66 10.39
CA ASN A 367 -5.42 -16.10 10.71
C ASN A 367 -4.52 -16.15 9.46
N THR A 368 -4.36 -14.98 8.84
CA THR A 368 -3.50 -14.80 7.66
C THR A 368 -2.12 -14.25 8.04
N SER A 369 -1.62 -14.42 9.26
CA SER A 369 -0.25 -13.98 9.59
C SER A 369 0.81 -14.64 8.71
N LYS A 370 1.97 -13.99 8.50
CA LYS A 370 3.09 -14.54 7.72
C LYS A 370 3.49 -15.95 8.18
N THR A 371 3.41 -16.22 9.49
CA THR A 371 3.71 -17.55 10.06
C THR A 371 2.64 -18.57 9.70
N LYS A 372 1.34 -18.23 9.83
CA LYS A 372 0.25 -19.16 9.49
C LYS A 372 0.16 -19.46 8.00
N ARG A 373 0.39 -18.46 7.14
CA ARG A 373 0.44 -18.66 5.68
C ARG A 373 1.57 -19.59 5.21
N LYS A 374 2.57 -19.90 6.03
CA LYS A 374 3.52 -20.99 5.71
C LYS A 374 2.85 -22.37 5.69
N ASN A 375 1.72 -22.55 6.37
CA ASN A 375 0.95 -23.79 6.32
C ASN A 375 0.10 -23.83 5.03
N ILE A 376 0.22 -24.94 4.29
CA ILE A 376 -0.53 -25.19 3.07
C ILE A 376 -2.06 -25.14 3.30
N GLU A 377 -2.53 -25.56 4.48
CA GLU A 377 -3.95 -25.59 4.83
C GLU A 377 -4.59 -24.19 4.85
N THR A 378 -3.83 -23.16 5.25
CA THR A 378 -4.33 -21.77 5.24
C THR A 378 -4.57 -21.30 3.82
N HIS A 379 -3.61 -21.57 2.91
CA HIS A 379 -3.76 -21.24 1.49
C HIS A 379 -4.87 -22.03 0.82
N GLU A 380 -4.99 -23.33 1.10
CA GLU A 380 -6.05 -24.19 0.56
C GLU A 380 -7.43 -23.75 1.05
N SER A 381 -7.56 -23.36 2.32
CA SER A 381 -8.83 -22.87 2.88
C SER A 381 -9.27 -21.55 2.24
N ILE A 382 -8.34 -20.60 2.06
CA ILE A 382 -8.62 -19.33 1.38
C ILE A 382 -8.98 -19.59 -0.09
N ALA A 383 -8.23 -20.45 -0.77
CA ALA A 383 -8.47 -20.74 -2.18
C ALA A 383 -9.83 -21.41 -2.41
N SER A 384 -10.16 -22.39 -1.55
CA SER A 384 -11.45 -23.07 -1.52
C SER A 384 -12.60 -22.06 -1.38
N ASP A 385 -12.56 -21.22 -0.34
CA ASP A 385 -13.59 -20.21 -0.10
C ASP A 385 -13.72 -19.18 -1.24
N PHE A 386 -12.59 -18.72 -1.76
CA PHE A 386 -12.55 -17.74 -2.85
C PHE A 386 -13.18 -18.29 -4.14
N LEU A 387 -12.86 -19.54 -4.52
CA LEU A 387 -13.42 -20.19 -5.70
C LEU A 387 -14.92 -20.42 -5.56
N GLU A 388 -15.38 -20.85 -4.39
CA GLU A 388 -16.81 -21.02 -4.13
C GLU A 388 -17.59 -19.72 -4.31
N ILE A 389 -17.06 -18.61 -3.79
CA ILE A 389 -17.73 -17.30 -3.91
C ILE A 389 -17.77 -16.86 -5.37
N ARG A 390 -16.69 -17.10 -6.12
CA ARG A 390 -16.63 -16.84 -7.56
C ARG A 390 -17.65 -17.68 -8.33
N GLU A 391 -17.85 -18.94 -7.96
CA GLU A 391 -18.82 -19.83 -8.62
C GLU A 391 -20.28 -19.52 -8.24
N ARG A 392 -20.56 -19.25 -6.97
CA ARG A 392 -21.92 -18.99 -6.47
C ARG A 392 -22.46 -17.61 -6.87
N THR A 393 -21.59 -16.63 -7.05
CA THR A 393 -21.99 -15.27 -7.35
C THR A 393 -21.98 -15.05 -8.86
N LYS A 394 -23.15 -15.19 -9.49
CA LYS A 394 -23.32 -14.89 -10.92
C LYS A 394 -22.82 -13.46 -11.21
N ASP A 395 -22.08 -13.32 -12.30
CA ASP A 395 -21.49 -12.06 -12.78
C ASP A 395 -20.39 -11.45 -11.89
N LEU A 396 -19.86 -12.18 -10.89
CA LEU A 396 -18.72 -11.73 -10.10
C LEU A 396 -17.40 -11.93 -10.83
N ASN A 397 -16.86 -10.85 -11.38
CA ASN A 397 -15.51 -10.78 -11.88
C ASN A 397 -14.57 -10.29 -10.78
N ILE A 398 -13.93 -11.24 -10.09
CA ILE A 398 -13.07 -10.98 -8.93
C ILE A 398 -11.58 -11.17 -9.23
N ILE A 399 -10.77 -10.16 -8.85
CA ILE A 399 -9.31 -10.25 -8.83
C ILE A 399 -8.79 -10.52 -7.41
N ALA A 400 -7.82 -11.42 -7.30
CA ALA A 400 -7.17 -11.73 -6.04
C ALA A 400 -5.93 -10.85 -5.81
N LEU A 401 -5.79 -10.30 -4.62
CA LEU A 401 -4.61 -9.58 -4.15
C LEU A 401 -3.91 -10.38 -3.03
N PRO A 402 -2.97 -11.28 -3.38
CA PRO A 402 -2.13 -11.95 -2.40
C PRO A 402 -0.94 -11.06 -1.97
N THR A 403 -0.18 -11.55 -0.98
CA THR A 403 1.19 -11.05 -0.80
C THR A 403 2.09 -11.60 -1.91
N LYS A 404 3.17 -10.89 -2.24
CA LYS A 404 4.10 -11.29 -3.33
C LYS A 404 4.60 -12.74 -3.18
N ALA A 405 4.86 -13.18 -1.93
CA ALA A 405 5.34 -14.52 -1.64
C ALA A 405 4.31 -15.63 -1.95
N ASP A 406 3.02 -15.29 -1.98
CA ASP A 406 1.93 -16.26 -2.08
C ASP A 406 1.37 -16.39 -3.52
N ILE A 407 1.82 -15.54 -4.46
CA ILE A 407 1.34 -15.50 -5.86
C ILE A 407 1.37 -16.89 -6.50
N THR A 408 2.53 -17.55 -6.50
CA THR A 408 2.71 -18.88 -7.12
C THR A 408 1.77 -19.93 -6.52
N THR A 409 1.49 -19.84 -5.22
CA THR A 409 0.58 -20.76 -4.54
C THR A 409 -0.86 -20.55 -5.00
N TYR A 410 -1.29 -19.31 -5.14
CA TYR A 410 -2.65 -18.99 -5.58
C TYR A 410 -2.87 -19.19 -7.09
N VAL A 411 -1.82 -19.10 -7.90
CA VAL A 411 -1.86 -19.56 -9.31
C VAL A 411 -2.07 -21.08 -9.36
N LYS A 412 -1.30 -21.86 -8.59
CA LYS A 412 -1.44 -23.33 -8.54
C LYS A 412 -2.82 -23.80 -8.05
N ASN A 413 -3.46 -23.00 -7.20
CA ASN A 413 -4.79 -23.31 -6.67
C ASN A 413 -5.94 -22.72 -7.52
N GLY A 414 -5.66 -22.10 -8.68
CA GLY A 414 -6.69 -21.57 -9.59
C GLY A 414 -7.38 -20.27 -9.14
N VAL A 415 -6.96 -19.71 -8.00
CA VAL A 415 -7.47 -18.41 -7.51
C VAL A 415 -7.09 -17.29 -8.48
N ILE A 416 -5.83 -17.30 -8.94
CA ILE A 416 -5.34 -16.42 -10.01
C ILE A 416 -5.44 -17.20 -11.32
N THR A 417 -6.25 -16.70 -12.26
CA THR A 417 -6.40 -17.33 -13.57
C THR A 417 -5.16 -17.11 -14.45
N GLU A 418 -4.97 -17.91 -15.49
CA GLU A 418 -3.84 -17.70 -16.42
C GLU A 418 -3.87 -16.33 -17.10
N GLU A 419 -5.06 -15.82 -17.43
CA GLU A 419 -5.22 -14.49 -18.02
C GLU A 419 -4.82 -13.40 -17.02
N GLN A 420 -5.32 -13.49 -15.78
CA GLN A 420 -4.93 -12.56 -14.70
C GLN A 420 -3.42 -12.62 -14.48
N TYR A 421 -2.85 -13.83 -14.43
CA TYR A 421 -1.41 -14.04 -14.28
C TYR A 421 -0.65 -13.33 -15.39
N LYS A 422 -0.98 -13.57 -16.66
CA LYS A 422 -0.33 -12.93 -17.81
C LYS A 422 -0.42 -11.41 -17.79
N LYS A 423 -1.58 -10.88 -17.38
CA LYS A 423 -1.85 -9.44 -17.42
C LYS A 423 -1.24 -8.66 -16.25
N TYR A 424 -1.19 -9.26 -15.05
CA TYR A 424 -0.88 -8.53 -13.81
C TYR A 424 0.29 -9.10 -13.00
N PHE A 425 0.68 -10.36 -13.20
CA PHE A 425 1.62 -11.06 -12.32
C PHE A 425 2.86 -11.64 -13.04
N SER A 426 2.77 -11.92 -14.35
CA SER A 426 3.90 -12.37 -15.14
C SER A 426 4.66 -11.18 -15.69
N ASN A 427 5.94 -11.06 -15.33
CA ASN A 427 6.85 -10.22 -16.10
C ASN A 427 7.66 -11.11 -17.05
N THR A 428 7.68 -10.70 -18.30
CA THR A 428 8.59 -11.14 -19.35
C THR A 428 10.05 -10.98 -18.89
N THR A 429 10.70 -12.12 -18.64
CA THR A 429 12.12 -12.43 -18.92
C THR A 429 13.28 -11.61 -18.32
N LYS A 430 13.10 -10.64 -17.41
CA LYS A 430 14.24 -10.03 -16.69
C LYS A 430 14.05 -10.00 -15.17
N MET A 431 14.99 -10.61 -14.45
CA MET A 431 15.05 -10.68 -12.97
C MET A 431 15.09 -9.31 -12.26
N GLU A 432 15.21 -8.20 -12.99
CA GLU A 432 15.28 -6.83 -12.44
C GLU A 432 13.90 -6.19 -12.16
N TYR A 433 12.78 -6.79 -12.60
CA TYR A 433 11.43 -6.19 -12.46
C TYR A 433 10.51 -6.93 -11.49
N GLU A 434 11.09 -7.44 -10.41
CA GLU A 434 10.38 -8.07 -9.29
C GLU A 434 9.41 -7.12 -8.54
N SER A 435 9.44 -5.82 -8.83
CA SER A 435 8.63 -4.76 -8.20
C SER A 435 7.27 -4.52 -8.87
N MET A 436 6.99 -5.13 -10.03
CA MET A 436 5.81 -4.80 -10.86
C MET A 436 4.63 -5.78 -10.75
N ALA A 437 4.81 -6.98 -10.17
CA ALA A 437 3.69 -7.92 -10.02
C ALA A 437 2.63 -7.36 -9.06
N LEU A 438 1.36 -7.32 -9.49
CA LEU A 438 0.26 -6.81 -8.69
C LEU A 438 0.17 -7.56 -7.34
N ASN A 439 0.04 -6.82 -6.26
CA ASN A 439 -0.06 -7.31 -4.89
C ASN A 439 -0.78 -6.27 -4.01
N LEU A 440 -1.03 -6.63 -2.76
CA LEU A 440 -1.75 -5.79 -1.79
C LEU A 440 -1.21 -4.35 -1.64
N LEU A 441 0.10 -4.14 -1.82
CA LEU A 441 0.76 -2.86 -1.53
C LEU A 441 1.18 -2.08 -2.79
N ASN A 442 0.87 -2.56 -4.00
CA ASN A 442 1.23 -1.87 -5.25
C ASN A 442 0.04 -1.73 -6.23
N THR A 443 -1.17 -1.55 -5.68
CA THR A 443 -2.38 -1.27 -6.47
C THR A 443 -2.44 0.17 -6.98
N THR A 444 -1.63 1.08 -6.43
CA THR A 444 -1.54 2.47 -6.84
C THR A 444 -1.13 2.58 -8.32
N GLY A 445 -1.89 3.35 -9.11
CA GLY A 445 -1.67 3.51 -10.56
C GLY A 445 -2.23 2.39 -11.44
N GLN A 446 -2.83 1.34 -10.86
CA GLN A 446 -3.42 0.21 -11.57
C GLN A 446 -4.88 0.49 -11.96
N ASN A 447 -5.06 1.39 -12.92
CA ASN A 447 -6.40 1.82 -13.36
C ASN A 447 -7.22 0.74 -14.07
N ASP A 448 -6.57 -0.31 -14.58
CA ASP A 448 -7.24 -1.38 -15.31
C ASP A 448 -8.09 -2.28 -14.39
N LEU A 449 -7.90 -2.17 -13.07
CA LEU A 449 -8.67 -2.89 -12.06
C LEU A 449 -10.15 -2.44 -12.00
N ILE A 450 -10.48 -1.30 -12.61
CA ILE A 450 -11.85 -0.78 -12.68
C ILE A 450 -12.82 -1.75 -13.35
N ASN A 451 -12.31 -2.63 -14.22
CA ASN A 451 -13.12 -3.60 -14.96
C ASN A 451 -13.54 -4.81 -14.09
N TYR A 452 -13.04 -4.89 -12.86
CA TYR A 452 -13.48 -5.89 -11.88
C TYR A 452 -14.55 -5.29 -10.99
N ASN A 453 -15.58 -6.08 -10.70
CA ASN A 453 -16.60 -5.75 -9.71
C ASN A 453 -16.36 -6.48 -8.38
N GLY A 454 -15.25 -7.22 -8.27
CA GLY A 454 -14.83 -7.90 -7.06
C GLY A 454 -13.32 -7.77 -6.81
N ILE A 455 -12.94 -7.67 -5.55
CA ILE A 455 -11.53 -7.78 -5.12
C ILE A 455 -11.42 -8.64 -3.87
N GLY A 456 -10.42 -9.52 -3.81
CA GLY A 456 -10.15 -10.33 -2.62
C GLY A 456 -8.79 -10.05 -2.01
N LEU A 457 -8.80 -9.55 -0.78
CA LEU A 457 -7.62 -9.30 0.06
C LEU A 457 -7.27 -10.57 0.83
N LEU A 458 -6.38 -11.39 0.25
CA LEU A 458 -6.03 -12.70 0.81
C LEU A 458 -5.13 -12.60 2.06
N ALA A 459 -4.71 -11.39 2.39
CA ALA A 459 -4.14 -10.97 3.66
C ALA A 459 -4.47 -9.48 3.86
N LEU A 460 -4.28 -8.98 5.09
CA LEU A 460 -4.36 -7.55 5.35
C LEU A 460 -3.23 -6.79 4.62
N PRO A 461 -3.49 -5.55 4.12
CA PRO A 461 -2.48 -4.70 3.50
C PRO A 461 -1.53 -4.08 4.56
N LEU A 462 -0.94 -4.92 5.41
CA LEU A 462 -0.06 -4.50 6.49
C LEU A 462 1.35 -4.22 5.96
N ARG A 463 1.85 -3.01 6.22
CA ARG A 463 3.26 -2.68 6.05
C ARG A 463 4.07 -3.18 7.25
N HIS A 464 5.39 -3.17 7.13
CA HIS A 464 6.26 -3.50 8.26
C HIS A 464 6.03 -2.48 9.40
N PRO A 465 6.01 -2.90 10.69
CA PRO A 465 5.80 -1.99 11.83
C PRO A 465 6.64 -0.71 11.78
N THR A 466 7.90 -0.84 11.38
CA THR A 466 8.84 0.29 11.18
C THR A 466 8.25 1.45 10.37
N TYR A 467 7.41 1.18 9.38
CA TYR A 467 6.78 2.22 8.57
C TYR A 467 5.90 3.15 9.43
N TYR A 468 5.05 2.57 10.27
CA TYR A 468 4.16 3.32 11.16
C TYR A 468 4.95 4.02 12.28
N LYS A 469 5.97 3.34 12.83
CA LYS A 469 6.89 3.93 13.82
C LYS A 469 7.61 5.16 13.26
N MET A 470 8.09 5.12 12.02
CA MET A 470 8.74 6.26 11.37
C MET A 470 7.78 7.46 11.19
N TYR A 471 6.53 7.21 10.81
CA TYR A 471 5.51 8.28 10.77
C TYR A 471 5.27 8.88 12.16
N ALA A 472 5.13 8.04 13.18
CA ALA A 472 4.94 8.51 14.54
C ALA A 472 6.14 9.34 15.05
N ILE A 473 7.38 8.90 14.79
CA ILE A 473 8.59 9.65 15.14
C ILE A 473 8.64 11.00 14.39
N ALA A 474 8.25 11.03 13.12
CA ALA A 474 8.24 12.26 12.34
C ALA A 474 7.23 13.30 12.88
N ILE A 475 6.06 12.85 13.34
CA ILE A 475 4.95 13.70 13.80
C ILE A 475 5.11 14.11 15.26
N TYR A 476 5.43 13.15 16.13
CA TYR A 476 5.44 13.34 17.58
C TYR A 476 6.84 13.44 18.18
N GLY A 477 7.89 13.27 17.38
CA GLY A 477 9.27 13.23 17.85
C GLY A 477 9.64 11.89 18.50
N VAL A 478 10.77 11.88 19.20
CA VAL A 478 11.35 10.66 19.80
C VAL A 478 10.80 10.33 21.19
N GLU A 479 9.89 11.15 21.71
CA GLU A 479 9.37 11.04 23.08
C GLU A 479 8.31 9.94 23.24
N LYS A 480 7.65 9.55 22.14
CA LYS A 480 6.60 8.53 22.13
C LYS A 480 7.19 7.12 22.14
N ASP A 481 6.59 6.22 22.91
CA ASP A 481 6.95 4.81 22.88
C ASP A 481 6.40 4.15 21.61
N VAL A 482 7.29 3.84 20.67
CA VAL A 482 6.93 3.22 19.39
C VAL A 482 6.94 1.69 19.43
N SER A 483 7.02 1.10 20.63
CA SER A 483 7.07 -0.34 20.82
C SER A 483 5.76 -1.05 20.46
N LEU A 484 5.90 -2.32 20.08
CA LEU A 484 4.76 -3.20 19.85
C LEU A 484 4.17 -3.66 21.17
N GLN A 485 2.85 -3.89 21.18
CA GLN A 485 2.19 -4.50 22.33
C GLN A 485 2.63 -5.97 22.50
N HIS A 486 2.88 -6.39 23.75
CA HIS A 486 3.23 -7.78 24.06
C HIS A 486 2.03 -8.72 23.99
N GLU A 487 2.28 -9.95 23.50
CA GLU A 487 1.25 -10.95 23.18
C GLU A 487 0.33 -11.35 24.36
N ASN A 488 0.74 -11.09 25.60
CA ASN A 488 -0.02 -11.48 26.80
C ASN A 488 -1.35 -10.74 27.01
N ASN A 489 -1.61 -9.65 26.27
CA ASN A 489 -2.87 -8.90 26.33
C ASN A 489 -3.77 -9.07 25.09
N ASN A 490 -3.48 -10.05 24.23
CA ASN A 490 -4.25 -10.30 23.01
C ASN A 490 -5.61 -10.92 23.31
N GLY A 491 -6.64 -10.09 23.43
CA GLY A 491 -7.95 -10.50 22.95
C GLY A 491 -7.85 -10.79 21.46
N THR A 492 -8.28 -11.97 21.01
CA THR A 492 -8.17 -12.46 19.62
C THR A 492 -8.81 -11.54 18.57
N ASN A 493 -9.53 -10.49 19.01
CA ASN A 493 -10.32 -9.59 18.18
C ASN A 493 -9.74 -8.16 18.09
N SER A 494 -8.65 -7.86 18.81
CA SER A 494 -8.08 -6.50 18.86
C SER A 494 -7.32 -6.13 17.57
N ILE A 495 -7.47 -4.87 17.14
CA ILE A 495 -6.62 -4.24 16.12
C ILE A 495 -5.40 -3.53 16.73
N GLN A 496 -5.26 -3.53 18.06
CA GLN A 496 -4.14 -2.92 18.75
C GLN A 496 -2.83 -3.60 18.33
N TRP A 497 -1.83 -2.78 17.98
CA TRP A 497 -0.51 -3.26 17.59
C TRP A 497 0.61 -2.54 18.34
N PHE A 498 0.38 -1.29 18.74
CA PHE A 498 1.33 -0.45 19.47
C PHE A 498 0.86 -0.22 20.91
N THR A 499 1.81 0.02 21.81
CA THR A 499 1.53 0.33 23.23
C THR A 499 0.96 1.74 23.40
N ASP A 500 1.52 2.70 22.66
CA ASP A 500 1.10 4.11 22.67
C ASP A 500 -0.09 4.34 21.71
N ASP A 501 -1.12 5.03 22.21
CA ASP A 501 -2.36 5.29 21.48
C ASP A 501 -2.17 6.25 20.28
N ASP A 502 -1.23 7.19 20.35
CA ASP A 502 -0.94 8.09 19.23
C ASP A 502 -0.26 7.33 18.09
N VAL A 503 0.66 6.41 18.41
CA VAL A 503 1.29 5.50 17.44
C VAL A 503 0.26 4.54 16.84
N GLN A 504 -0.63 4.00 17.68
CA GLN A 504 -1.73 3.15 17.24
C GLN A 504 -2.68 3.89 16.29
N GLU A 505 -2.98 5.15 16.55
CA GLU A 505 -3.86 5.94 15.69
C GLU A 505 -3.23 6.20 14.31
N ILE A 506 -1.93 6.49 14.24
CA ILE A 506 -1.20 6.58 12.97
C ILE A 506 -1.28 5.26 12.20
N TYR A 507 -1.13 4.13 12.89
CA TYR A 507 -1.33 2.81 12.29
C TYR A 507 -2.74 2.62 11.74
N ARG A 508 -3.78 2.99 12.51
CA ARG A 508 -5.19 2.89 12.07
C ARG A 508 -5.46 3.72 10.83
N GLN A 509 -5.07 5.00 10.83
CA GLN A 509 -5.31 5.92 9.71
C GLN A 509 -4.61 5.45 8.44
N LEU A 510 -3.33 5.07 8.52
CA LEU A 510 -2.58 4.60 7.35
C LEU A 510 -3.10 3.26 6.82
N MET A 511 -3.59 2.37 7.67
CA MET A 511 -4.25 1.14 7.24
C MET A 511 -5.59 1.40 6.55
N LEU A 512 -6.42 2.29 7.09
CA LEU A 512 -7.69 2.69 6.47
C LEU A 512 -7.47 3.40 5.14
N MET A 513 -6.40 4.21 5.04
CA MET A 513 -5.95 4.79 3.78
C MET A 513 -5.62 3.70 2.75
N ASP A 514 -4.80 2.70 3.12
CA ASP A 514 -4.46 1.59 2.22
C ASP A 514 -5.74 0.79 1.82
N PHE A 515 -6.67 0.52 2.75
CA PHE A 515 -7.97 -0.08 2.42
C PHE A 515 -8.78 0.75 1.42
N SER A 516 -8.91 2.05 1.67
CA SER A 516 -9.62 2.97 0.78
C SER A 516 -8.99 3.01 -0.61
N GLN A 517 -7.67 3.14 -0.69
CA GLN A 517 -6.96 3.14 -1.96
C GLN A 517 -7.11 1.83 -2.73
N ILE A 518 -7.23 0.69 -2.07
CA ILE A 518 -7.44 -0.62 -2.71
C ILE A 518 -8.89 -0.78 -3.17
N ILE A 519 -9.86 -0.52 -2.29
CA ILE A 519 -11.29 -0.69 -2.58
C ILE A 519 -11.72 0.21 -3.75
N HIS A 520 -11.23 1.44 -3.83
CA HIS A 520 -11.55 2.32 -4.93
C HIS A 520 -10.84 2.00 -6.26
N ARG A 521 -10.08 0.89 -6.37
CA ARG A 521 -9.50 0.44 -7.65
C ARG A 521 -10.48 -0.33 -8.52
N ILE A 522 -11.51 -0.93 -7.92
CA ILE A 522 -12.57 -1.65 -8.65
C ILE A 522 -13.66 -0.68 -9.13
N ASN A 523 -14.71 -1.22 -9.78
CA ASN A 523 -15.81 -0.47 -10.37
C ASN A 523 -16.58 0.45 -9.40
N ILE A 524 -16.39 0.35 -8.08
CA ILE A 524 -17.03 1.25 -7.10
C ILE A 524 -16.73 2.73 -7.41
N ARG A 525 -15.56 3.03 -7.98
CA ARG A 525 -15.17 4.40 -8.37
C ARG A 525 -15.96 4.98 -9.55
N LEU A 526 -16.73 4.16 -10.27
CA LEU A 526 -17.61 4.61 -11.35
C LEU A 526 -18.90 5.13 -10.73
N LEU A 527 -18.98 6.42 -10.44
CA LEU A 527 -20.08 7.02 -9.69
C LEU A 527 -21.45 6.87 -10.37
N ASN A 528 -21.49 6.83 -11.71
CA ASN A 528 -22.73 6.66 -12.49
C ASN A 528 -23.15 5.20 -12.67
N ASP A 529 -22.34 4.24 -12.21
CA ASP A 529 -22.64 2.81 -12.32
C ASP A 529 -23.55 2.36 -11.16
N ASN A 530 -24.41 1.37 -11.42
CA ASN A 530 -25.32 0.76 -10.44
C ASN A 530 -24.90 -0.67 -10.06
N GLN A 531 -23.85 -1.21 -10.69
CA GLN A 531 -23.38 -2.56 -10.42
C GLN A 531 -22.82 -2.67 -8.99
N LYS A 532 -23.15 -3.77 -8.30
CA LYS A 532 -22.59 -4.11 -6.99
C LYS A 532 -21.09 -4.36 -7.08
N SER A 533 -20.38 -3.96 -6.03
CA SER A 533 -18.93 -4.13 -5.85
C SER A 533 -18.67 -4.99 -4.62
N TYR A 534 -17.89 -6.04 -4.76
CA TYR A 534 -17.61 -7.01 -3.69
C TYR A 534 -16.16 -6.90 -3.22
N VAL A 535 -15.96 -6.87 -1.90
CA VAL A 535 -14.64 -6.85 -1.26
C VAL A 535 -14.56 -8.04 -0.31
N LEU A 536 -13.71 -9.01 -0.59
CA LEU A 536 -13.48 -10.15 0.29
C LEU A 536 -12.25 -9.87 1.15
N ILE A 537 -12.36 -10.01 2.47
CA ILE A 537 -11.27 -9.74 3.41
C ILE A 537 -11.01 -10.97 4.26
N TYR A 538 -9.79 -11.51 4.19
CA TYR A 538 -9.36 -12.69 4.95
C TYR A 538 -8.43 -12.28 6.12
N THR A 539 -8.96 -12.28 7.34
CA THR A 539 -8.20 -11.94 8.55
C THR A 539 -8.92 -12.38 9.82
N ASN A 540 -8.19 -12.57 10.92
CA ASN A 540 -8.75 -12.82 12.25
C ASN A 540 -8.84 -11.56 13.12
N ARG A 541 -8.40 -10.40 12.60
CA ARG A 541 -8.49 -9.11 13.31
C ARG A 541 -9.86 -8.48 13.08
N GLU A 542 -10.85 -8.91 13.86
CA GLU A 542 -12.25 -8.55 13.66
C GLU A 542 -12.56 -7.07 13.87
N GLY A 543 -11.80 -6.33 14.67
CA GLY A 543 -12.03 -4.89 14.87
C GLY A 543 -11.98 -4.06 13.58
N TRP A 544 -11.38 -4.57 12.48
CA TRP A 544 -11.47 -3.91 11.17
C TRP A 544 -12.89 -3.88 10.59
N LYS A 545 -13.81 -4.75 11.04
CA LYS A 545 -15.21 -4.72 10.60
C LYS A 545 -15.88 -3.40 10.98
N GLU A 546 -15.73 -3.00 12.25
CA GLU A 546 -16.33 -1.77 12.77
C GLU A 546 -15.73 -0.54 12.10
N GLU A 547 -14.41 -0.50 11.95
CA GLU A 547 -13.71 0.59 11.28
C GLU A 547 -14.14 0.77 9.81
N LEU A 548 -14.23 -0.34 9.06
CA LEU A 548 -14.65 -0.29 7.66
C LEU A 548 -16.15 0.02 7.52
N ALA A 549 -16.99 -0.50 8.41
CA ALA A 549 -18.42 -0.17 8.42
C ALA A 549 -18.63 1.33 8.66
N LYS A 550 -17.90 1.91 9.62
CA LYS A 550 -17.89 3.35 9.91
C LYS A 550 -17.39 4.16 8.72
N LEU A 551 -16.24 3.80 8.15
CA LEU A 551 -15.63 4.52 7.02
C LEU A 551 -16.56 4.62 5.81
N TYR A 552 -17.30 3.55 5.49
CA TYR A 552 -18.17 3.49 4.33
C TYR A 552 -19.66 3.74 4.64
N GLY A 553 -20.00 4.04 5.90
CA GLY A 553 -21.38 4.25 6.33
C GLY A 553 -22.29 3.03 6.12
N LEU A 554 -21.75 1.82 6.28
CA LEU A 554 -22.47 0.56 6.16
C LEU A 554 -23.12 0.19 7.51
N GLU A 555 -24.33 -0.38 7.47
CA GLU A 555 -25.03 -0.81 8.70
C GLU A 555 -24.30 -1.96 9.39
N GLU A 556 -23.84 -2.96 8.63
CA GLU A 556 -23.07 -4.08 9.15
C GLU A 556 -22.19 -4.71 8.06
N ILE A 557 -21.02 -5.23 8.43
CA ILE A 557 -20.18 -6.08 7.59
C ILE A 557 -20.44 -7.53 7.97
N ILE A 558 -21.09 -8.27 7.07
CA ILE A 558 -21.45 -9.66 7.31
C ILE A 558 -20.21 -10.53 7.33
N SER A 559 -20.09 -11.31 8.40
CA SER A 559 -19.06 -12.34 8.56
C SER A 559 -19.60 -13.67 8.11
N PHE A 560 -18.80 -14.42 7.36
CA PHE A 560 -19.15 -15.79 7.00
C PHE A 560 -18.03 -16.72 7.38
N ASP A 561 -18.41 -17.97 7.67
CA ASP A 561 -17.47 -19.06 7.78
C ASP A 561 -16.81 -19.31 6.42
N LEU A 562 -15.55 -19.77 6.47
CA LEU A 562 -14.84 -20.21 5.27
C LEU A 562 -15.53 -21.43 4.68
N PHE A 563 -15.72 -21.47 3.37
CA PHE A 563 -15.97 -22.74 2.69
C PHE A 563 -14.68 -23.57 2.67
N ARG A 564 -14.51 -24.44 3.66
CA ARG A 564 -13.34 -25.33 3.78
C ARG A 564 -13.48 -26.55 2.87
N ASN A 565 -12.33 -27.13 2.52
CA ASN A 565 -12.22 -28.47 1.94
C ASN A 565 -12.94 -28.69 0.58
N ILE A 566 -13.19 -27.67 -0.25
CA ILE A 566 -13.86 -27.86 -1.56
C ILE A 566 -13.02 -28.68 -2.52
N LYS A 567 -11.70 -28.42 -2.60
CA LYS A 567 -10.81 -29.27 -3.41
C LYS A 567 -10.86 -30.72 -2.96
N PHE A 568 -10.94 -30.95 -1.65
CA PHE A 568 -11.11 -32.27 -1.09
C PHE A 568 -12.49 -32.85 -1.39
N LYS A 569 -13.56 -32.05 -1.34
CA LYS A 569 -14.92 -32.44 -1.73
C LYS A 569 -15.01 -32.80 -3.22
N ASN A 570 -14.38 -32.03 -4.10
CA ASN A 570 -14.31 -32.31 -5.54
C ASN A 570 -13.46 -33.55 -5.82
N GLU A 571 -12.33 -33.72 -5.12
CA GLU A 571 -11.58 -34.97 -5.17
C GLU A 571 -12.44 -36.14 -4.66
N CYS A 572 -13.23 -35.96 -3.59
CA CYS A 572 -14.18 -36.97 -3.13
C CYS A 572 -15.19 -37.30 -4.24
N ILE A 573 -15.77 -36.30 -4.90
CA ILE A 573 -16.74 -36.49 -6.00
C ILE A 573 -16.11 -37.36 -7.09
N GLU A 574 -14.96 -36.98 -7.63
CA GLU A 574 -14.25 -37.74 -8.68
C GLU A 574 -13.94 -39.18 -8.23
N ARG A 575 -13.45 -39.34 -6.99
CA ARG A 575 -13.08 -40.64 -6.43
C ARG A 575 -14.30 -41.53 -6.20
N PHE A 576 -15.40 -40.98 -5.69
CA PHE A 576 -16.64 -41.71 -5.45
C PHE A 576 -17.41 -41.98 -6.74
N GLU A 577 -17.31 -41.14 -7.77
CA GLU A 577 -17.80 -41.44 -9.12
C GLU A 577 -17.07 -42.66 -9.72
N HIS A 578 -15.75 -42.72 -9.55
CA HIS A 578 -14.99 -43.91 -9.93
C HIS A 578 -15.45 -45.15 -9.15
N ALA A 579 -15.62 -45.03 -7.83
CA ALA A 579 -16.09 -46.14 -7.00
C ALA A 579 -17.50 -46.61 -7.39
N LYS A 580 -18.40 -45.66 -7.70
CA LYS A 580 -19.76 -45.93 -8.19
C LYS A 580 -19.73 -46.68 -9.52
N THR A 581 -18.93 -46.21 -10.48
CA THR A 581 -18.77 -46.88 -11.79
C THR A 581 -18.26 -48.32 -11.65
N VAL A 582 -17.42 -48.60 -10.65
CA VAL A 582 -16.96 -49.97 -10.35
C VAL A 582 -18.10 -50.80 -9.75
N LEU A 583 -18.86 -50.25 -8.79
CA LEU A 583 -19.99 -50.93 -8.16
C LEU A 583 -21.14 -51.22 -9.12
N GLU A 584 -21.41 -50.33 -10.08
CA GLU A 584 -22.45 -50.52 -11.11
C GLU A 584 -22.15 -51.71 -12.06
N LYS A 585 -20.89 -52.15 -12.15
CA LYS A 585 -20.47 -53.30 -12.96
C LYS A 585 -20.50 -54.63 -12.21
N GLU A 586 -20.70 -54.57 -10.90
CA GLU A 586 -20.73 -55.72 -10.00
C GLU A 586 -22.18 -56.06 -9.66
N PRO A 587 -22.49 -57.29 -9.19
CA PRO A 587 -23.84 -57.66 -8.81
C PRO A 587 -24.43 -56.67 -7.80
N PHE A 588 -25.71 -56.31 -8.01
CA PHE A 588 -26.51 -55.54 -7.05
C PHE A 588 -26.43 -56.26 -5.69
N GLU A 589 -26.07 -55.54 -4.61
CA GLU A 589 -25.73 -56.03 -3.25
C GLU A 589 -24.24 -56.32 -2.94
N SER A 590 -23.32 -56.06 -3.87
CA SER A 590 -21.88 -56.26 -3.59
C SER A 590 -21.29 -55.17 -2.68
N GLN A 591 -20.97 -55.53 -1.44
CA GLN A 591 -20.12 -54.71 -0.57
C GLN A 591 -18.64 -54.92 -0.90
N LEU A 592 -18.04 -53.95 -1.58
CA LEU A 592 -16.65 -54.04 -2.02
C LEU A 592 -15.69 -53.42 -1.01
N SER A 593 -14.60 -54.13 -0.72
CA SER A 593 -13.49 -53.57 0.08
C SER A 593 -12.79 -52.44 -0.67
N LEU A 594 -12.24 -51.46 0.05
CA LEU A 594 -11.54 -50.31 -0.55
C LEU A 594 -10.46 -50.68 -1.58
N GLY A 595 -9.82 -51.85 -1.44
CA GLY A 595 -8.78 -52.31 -2.37
C GLY A 595 -9.29 -52.66 -3.77
N LYS A 596 -10.59 -52.97 -3.92
CA LYS A 596 -11.21 -53.28 -5.22
C LYS A 596 -11.37 -52.06 -6.12
N PHE A 597 -11.37 -50.86 -5.54
CA PHE A 597 -11.36 -49.57 -6.26
C PHE A 597 -9.93 -49.10 -6.62
N GLY A 598 -8.93 -49.96 -6.43
CA GLY A 598 -7.53 -49.67 -6.71
C GLY A 598 -6.72 -49.23 -5.48
N SER A 599 -5.41 -49.49 -5.55
CA SER A 599 -4.48 -49.23 -4.44
C SER A 599 -4.34 -47.74 -4.12
N ARG A 600 -4.45 -46.87 -5.14
CA ARG A 600 -4.44 -45.40 -4.98
C ARG A 600 -5.66 -44.91 -4.22
N PHE A 601 -6.86 -45.38 -4.58
CA PHE A 601 -8.10 -45.05 -3.87
C PHE A 601 -8.05 -45.50 -2.41
N LYS A 602 -7.65 -46.75 -2.14
CA LYS A 602 -7.50 -47.26 -0.76
C LYS A 602 -6.54 -46.42 0.10
N LYS A 603 -5.40 -46.02 -0.46
CA LYS A 603 -4.41 -45.18 0.26
C LYS A 603 -4.95 -43.78 0.53
N TRP A 604 -5.57 -43.16 -0.46
CA TRP A 604 -6.22 -41.86 -0.33
C TRP A 604 -7.32 -41.91 0.75
N PHE A 605 -8.26 -42.84 0.61
CA PHE A 605 -9.41 -42.98 1.52
C PHE A 605 -8.96 -43.11 2.97
N ASN A 606 -8.05 -44.04 3.26
CA ASN A 606 -7.55 -44.25 4.63
C ASN A 606 -6.74 -43.09 5.19
N ARG A 607 -6.05 -42.32 4.33
CA ARG A 607 -5.31 -41.12 4.75
C ARG A 607 -6.26 -40.04 5.26
N HIS A 608 -7.38 -39.82 4.56
CA HIS A 608 -8.31 -38.75 4.85
C HIS A 608 -9.41 -39.14 5.87
N TRP A 609 -9.73 -40.44 6.00
CA TRP A 609 -10.74 -40.93 6.96
C TRP A 609 -10.38 -40.73 8.44
N ARG A 610 -9.12 -40.43 8.75
CA ARG A 610 -8.65 -40.17 10.13
C ARG A 610 -8.98 -38.76 10.62
N ASP A 611 -9.30 -37.86 9.71
CA ASP A 611 -9.66 -36.48 10.00
C ASP A 611 -11.19 -36.39 10.05
N GLU A 612 -11.74 -35.99 11.20
CA GLU A 612 -13.19 -35.99 11.43
C GLU A 612 -13.96 -35.02 10.51
N GLU A 613 -13.36 -33.89 10.13
CA GLU A 613 -13.98 -32.92 9.21
C GLU A 613 -14.04 -33.51 7.80
N ARG A 614 -12.93 -34.10 7.34
CA ARG A 614 -12.86 -34.76 6.03
C ARG A 614 -13.71 -36.02 5.95
N LYS A 615 -13.79 -36.79 7.04
CA LYS A 615 -14.66 -37.97 7.12
C LYS A 615 -16.13 -37.60 6.91
N LYS A 616 -16.62 -36.51 7.52
CA LYS A 616 -17.98 -36.01 7.30
C LYS A 616 -18.22 -35.68 5.82
N ILE A 617 -17.32 -34.94 5.19
CA ILE A 617 -17.41 -34.60 3.76
C ILE A 617 -17.43 -35.86 2.88
N MET A 618 -16.56 -36.84 3.16
CA MET A 618 -16.53 -38.10 2.42
C MET A 618 -17.86 -38.85 2.52
N ILE A 619 -18.48 -38.87 3.70
CA ILE A 619 -19.79 -39.49 3.92
C ILE A 619 -20.88 -38.73 3.16
N GLU A 620 -20.94 -37.41 3.28
CA GLU A 620 -21.92 -36.57 2.58
C GLU A 620 -21.85 -36.75 1.05
N VAL A 621 -20.63 -36.77 0.48
CA VAL A 621 -20.44 -36.99 -0.96
C VAL A 621 -20.87 -38.41 -1.36
N ALA A 622 -20.46 -39.42 -0.60
CA ALA A 622 -20.86 -40.81 -0.87
C ALA A 622 -22.39 -40.94 -0.86
N GLU A 623 -23.05 -40.40 0.17
CA GLU A 623 -24.51 -40.43 0.30
C GLU A 623 -25.21 -39.72 -0.87
N SER A 624 -24.71 -38.56 -1.30
CA SER A 624 -25.26 -37.82 -2.46
C SER A 624 -25.21 -38.62 -3.77
N MET A 625 -24.32 -39.62 -3.84
CA MET A 625 -24.12 -40.51 -4.98
C MET A 625 -24.81 -41.86 -4.82
N ASN A 626 -25.63 -42.03 -3.79
CA ASN A 626 -26.28 -43.27 -3.38
C ASN A 626 -25.32 -44.37 -2.89
N LEU A 627 -24.19 -43.99 -2.30
CA LEU A 627 -23.19 -44.92 -1.74
C LEU A 627 -23.25 -44.93 -0.20
N ILE A 628 -23.06 -46.10 0.41
CA ILE A 628 -22.89 -46.25 1.86
C ILE A 628 -21.48 -46.76 2.15
N VAL A 629 -20.80 -46.13 3.11
CA VAL A 629 -19.51 -46.59 3.63
C VAL A 629 -19.72 -47.32 4.96
N TYR A 630 -19.24 -48.56 5.04
CA TYR A 630 -19.21 -49.35 6.28
C TYR A 630 -17.81 -49.36 6.87
N GLU A 631 -17.72 -49.10 8.17
CA GLU A 631 -16.52 -49.30 8.98
C GLU A 631 -16.76 -50.43 9.98
N TYR A 632 -15.99 -51.50 9.87
CA TYR A 632 -16.06 -52.65 10.76
C TYR A 632 -15.15 -52.44 11.99
N SER A 633 -15.41 -53.18 13.07
CA SER A 633 -14.68 -53.08 14.35
C SER A 633 -13.16 -53.29 14.26
N ASN A 634 -12.69 -54.00 13.23
CA ASN A 634 -11.28 -54.19 12.92
C ASN A 634 -10.67 -53.07 12.05
N GLY A 635 -11.39 -51.96 11.87
CA GLY A 635 -10.97 -50.81 11.05
C GLY A 635 -11.10 -51.01 9.54
N TYR A 636 -11.53 -52.19 9.08
CA TYR A 636 -11.78 -52.45 7.65
C TYR A 636 -12.98 -51.65 7.15
N LYS A 637 -12.88 -51.24 5.90
CA LYS A 637 -13.88 -50.39 5.26
C LYS A 637 -14.37 -50.99 3.95
N LYS A 638 -15.68 -50.91 3.72
CA LYS A 638 -16.35 -51.34 2.49
C LYS A 638 -17.31 -50.26 2.00
N ILE A 639 -17.57 -50.25 0.69
CA ILE A 639 -18.53 -49.34 0.05
C ILE A 639 -19.57 -50.18 -0.69
N GLU A 640 -20.84 -49.74 -0.62
CA GLU A 640 -22.00 -50.37 -1.27
C GLU A 640 -22.78 -49.31 -2.05
N LEU A 641 -23.33 -49.69 -3.21
CA LEU A 641 -24.27 -48.88 -3.98
C LEU A 641 -25.70 -49.26 -3.61
N VAL A 642 -26.52 -48.27 -3.24
CA VAL A 642 -27.92 -48.49 -2.82
C VAL A 642 -28.87 -47.92 -3.88
N PRO A 643 -29.92 -48.66 -4.32
CA PRO A 643 -30.88 -48.14 -5.28
C PRO A 643 -31.67 -46.93 -4.75
N SER A 644 -31.95 -45.97 -5.63
CA SER A 644 -32.61 -44.68 -5.33
C SER A 644 -33.97 -44.80 -4.62
N LEU A 645 -34.68 -45.92 -4.77
CA LEU A 645 -35.97 -46.20 -4.11
C LEU A 645 -35.85 -46.64 -2.63
N ALA A 646 -34.65 -46.94 -2.13
CA ALA A 646 -34.44 -47.46 -0.76
C ALA A 646 -33.87 -46.43 0.24
N PHE A 647 -33.49 -45.23 -0.21
CA PHE A 647 -32.81 -44.24 0.66
C PHE A 647 -33.71 -43.66 1.77
N GLY A 648 -35.02 -43.56 1.54
CA GLY A 648 -35.98 -43.07 2.53
C GLY A 648 -36.17 -44.02 3.73
N THR A 649 -35.94 -45.32 3.54
CA THR A 649 -36.16 -46.37 4.55
C THR A 649 -34.90 -46.67 5.39
N PHE A 650 -33.70 -46.41 4.88
CA PHE A 650 -32.43 -46.63 5.59
C PHE A 650 -32.11 -45.56 6.67
N ARG A 651 -32.67 -44.35 6.55
CA ARG A 651 -32.49 -43.25 7.54
C ARG A 651 -32.91 -43.60 8.98
N LYS A 652 -33.76 -44.61 9.17
CA LYS A 652 -34.24 -45.02 10.51
C LYS A 652 -33.41 -46.10 11.21
N LYS A 653 -32.42 -46.74 10.55
CA LYS A 653 -31.80 -47.97 11.11
C LYS A 653 -30.30 -47.95 11.40
N LYS A 654 -29.53 -46.91 11.04
CA LYS A 654 -28.08 -46.87 11.34
C LYS A 654 -27.58 -45.47 11.69
N VAL A 655 -27.82 -45.06 12.93
CA VAL A 655 -26.89 -44.19 13.65
C VAL A 655 -26.35 -45.01 14.81
N GLY A 656 -25.07 -45.37 14.76
CA GLY A 656 -24.32 -45.83 15.94
C GLY A 656 -24.47 -47.30 16.37
N GLN A 657 -24.13 -48.27 15.52
CA GLN A 657 -23.78 -49.62 16.02
C GLN A 657 -22.54 -50.18 15.33
N SER A 658 -21.51 -50.46 16.12
CA SER A 658 -20.42 -51.36 15.76
C SER A 658 -21.00 -52.76 15.58
N LEU A 659 -20.90 -53.32 14.37
CA LEU A 659 -21.29 -54.71 14.15
C LEU A 659 -20.14 -55.62 14.59
N SER A 660 -20.26 -56.22 15.78
CA SER A 660 -19.56 -57.46 16.13
C SER A 660 -20.26 -58.64 15.45
N LYS A 661 -19.49 -59.67 15.07
CA LYS A 661 -20.04 -60.93 14.57
C LYS A 661 -21.02 -61.56 15.56
#